data_AF-T0D7A2-F1
#
_entry.id   AF-T0D7A2-F1
#
_cell.length_a   1.000
_cell.length_b   1.000
_cell.length_c   1.000
_cell.angle_alpha   90.00
_cell.angle_beta   90.00
_cell.angle_gamma   90.00
#
_symmetry.space_group_name_H-M   'P 1'
#
loop_
_entity.id
_entity.type
_entity.pdbx_description
1 polymer ?
#
loop_
_entity_poly.entity_id
_entity_poly.type
_entity_poly.pdbx_seq_one_letter_code
_entity_poly.pdbx_strand_id
1 'polypeptide(L)'
;MAVKSIKVKLRLDDMPEIRAGLWKLHKEVNAGVRYYTEWLSLLRQENLYRRSPNGDGEQECDKTAEECKAELLERLRARQVENGHRGPAGSDDELLQLARQLYELLVPQAIGAKGDAQQIARKFLSPLADKDAVGGLGIAKAGNKPRWVRMREAGEPGWEEEKEKAETRKSADRTADVLRALADFGLKPLMRVYTDSEMSSVEWKPLRKGQAVRTWDRDMFQQAIERMMSWESWNQRVGQEYAKLVEQKNRFEQKNFVGQEHLVHLVNQLQQDMKEASPGLESKEQTAHYVTGRALRGSDKVFEKWGKLAPDAPFDLYDAEIKNVQRRNTRRFGSHDLFAKLAEPEYQALWREDASFLTRYAVYNSILRKLNHAKMFATFTLPDATAHPIWTRFDKLGGNLHQYTFLFNEFGERRHAIRFHKLLKVENGVAREVDDVTVPISMSEQLDNLLPRDPNEPIALYFRDYGAEQHFTGEFGGAKIQCRRDQLAHMHRRRGARDVYLNVSVRVQSQSEARGERRPPYAAVFRLVGDNHRAFVHFDKLSDYLAEHPDDGKLGSEGLLSGLRVMSVDLGLRTSASISVFRVARKDELKPNSKGRVPFFFPIKGNDNLVAVHERSQLLKLPGETESKDLRAIREERQRTLRQLRTQLAYLRLLVRCGSEDVGRRERSWAKLIEQPVDAANHMTPDWREAFENELQKLKSLHGICSDKEWMDAVYESVRRVWRHMGKQVRDWRKDVRSGERPKIRGYAKDVVGGNSIEQIEYLERQYKFLKSWSFFGKVSGQVIRAEKGSRFAITLREHIDHAKEDRLKKLADRIIMEALGYVYALDERGKGKWVAKYPPCQLILLEELSEYQFNNDRPPSENNQLMQWSHRGVFQELINQAQVHDLLVGTMYAAFSSRFDARTGAPGIRCRRVPARCTQEHNPEPFPWWLNKFVVEHTLDACPLRADDLIPTGEGEIFVSPFSAEEGDFHQIHADLNAAQNLQQRLWSDFDISQIRLRCDWGEVDGELVLIPRLTGKRTADSYSNKVFYTNTGVTYYERERGKKRRKVFAQEKLSEEEAELLVEADEAREKSVVLMRDPSGIINRGNWTRQKEFWSMVNQRIEGYLVKQIRSRVPLQDSACENTGDI
;
A
#
# COMPACT_ATOMS: atom_id res chain seq x y z
N MET A 1 -1.69 7.46 -24.29
CA MET A 1 -3.13 7.77 -24.25
C MET A 1 -3.69 7.20 -22.98
N ALA A 2 -4.52 7.96 -22.25
CA ALA A 2 -5.12 7.50 -21.02
C ALA A 2 -6.22 6.47 -21.30
N VAL A 3 -6.30 5.40 -20.51
CA VAL A 3 -7.37 4.39 -20.61
C VAL A 3 -8.18 4.39 -19.33
N LYS A 4 -9.41 4.88 -19.40
CA LYS A 4 -10.39 4.87 -18.29
C LYS A 4 -11.36 3.70 -18.47
N SER A 5 -11.92 3.18 -17.38
CA SER A 5 -12.95 2.13 -17.40
C SER A 5 -14.26 2.68 -16.87
N ILE A 6 -15.31 2.71 -17.70
CA ILE A 6 -16.66 3.08 -17.28
C ILE A 6 -17.51 1.82 -17.25
N LYS A 7 -17.94 1.44 -16.05
CA LYS A 7 -18.74 0.22 -15.83
C LYS A 7 -20.22 0.56 -15.86
N VAL A 8 -20.92 0.07 -16.88
CA VAL A 8 -22.36 0.30 -17.06
C VAL A 8 -23.16 -0.93 -16.64
N LYS A 9 -24.36 -0.73 -16.08
CA LYS A 9 -25.29 -1.82 -15.72
C LYS A 9 -26.29 -2.03 -16.86
N LEU A 10 -26.39 -3.24 -17.37
CA LEU A 10 -27.36 -3.58 -18.42
C LEU A 10 -28.75 -3.75 -17.80
N ARG A 11 -29.77 -3.13 -18.41
CA ARG A 11 -31.18 -3.35 -18.07
C ARG A 11 -31.67 -4.58 -18.80
N LEU A 12 -31.87 -5.67 -18.07
CA LEU A 12 -32.19 -6.99 -18.60
C LEU A 12 -33.48 -7.57 -18.03
N ASP A 13 -34.23 -6.76 -17.28
CA ASP A 13 -35.49 -7.10 -16.64
C ASP A 13 -36.52 -7.61 -17.65
N ASP A 14 -36.59 -6.94 -18.81
CA ASP A 14 -37.54 -7.24 -19.89
C ASP A 14 -37.02 -8.26 -20.91
N MET A 15 -35.77 -8.72 -20.77
CA MET A 15 -35.08 -9.63 -21.73
C MET A 15 -34.35 -10.78 -21.01
N PRO A 16 -35.06 -11.63 -20.24
CA PRO A 16 -34.46 -12.71 -19.47
C PRO A 16 -33.70 -13.74 -20.33
N GLU A 17 -34.11 -13.94 -21.58
CA GLU A 17 -33.46 -14.80 -22.58
C GLU A 17 -32.08 -14.28 -22.99
N ILE A 18 -31.89 -12.96 -23.03
CA ILE A 18 -30.58 -12.31 -23.23
C ILE A 18 -29.76 -12.38 -21.94
N ARG A 19 -30.37 -12.18 -20.76
CA ARG A 19 -29.67 -12.37 -19.47
C ARG A 19 -29.09 -13.78 -19.34
N ALA A 20 -29.89 -14.79 -19.68
CA ALA A 20 -29.46 -16.18 -19.69
C ALA A 20 -28.39 -16.44 -20.77
N GLY A 21 -28.50 -15.80 -21.94
CA GLY A 21 -27.49 -15.79 -23.00
C GLY A 21 -26.15 -15.22 -22.56
N LEU A 22 -26.13 -14.05 -21.93
CA LEU A 22 -24.93 -13.43 -21.36
C LEU A 22 -24.25 -14.33 -20.32
N TRP A 23 -25.04 -14.99 -19.47
CA TRP A 23 -24.52 -15.95 -18.49
C TRP A 23 -23.98 -17.23 -19.14
N LYS A 24 -24.67 -17.77 -20.15
CA LYS A 24 -24.18 -18.93 -20.91
C LYS A 24 -22.88 -18.58 -21.62
N LEU A 25 -22.81 -17.43 -22.27
CA LEU A 25 -21.60 -16.93 -22.93
C LEU A 25 -20.42 -16.81 -21.96
N HIS A 26 -20.67 -16.27 -20.75
CA HIS A 26 -19.65 -16.23 -19.69
C HIS A 26 -19.11 -17.63 -19.35
N LYS A 27 -20.00 -18.63 -19.22
CA LYS A 27 -19.58 -20.02 -18.98
C LYS A 27 -18.78 -20.59 -20.16
N GLU A 28 -19.24 -20.40 -21.39
CA GLU A 28 -18.55 -20.88 -22.60
C GLU A 28 -17.14 -20.29 -22.71
N VAL A 29 -16.97 -18.98 -22.49
CA VAL A 29 -15.65 -18.36 -22.58
C VAL A 29 -14.74 -18.86 -21.46
N ASN A 30 -15.23 -19.00 -20.22
CA ASN A 30 -14.41 -19.57 -19.14
C ASN A 30 -13.98 -21.01 -19.42
N ALA A 31 -14.88 -21.84 -19.95
CA ALA A 31 -14.59 -23.22 -20.31
C ALA A 31 -13.62 -23.31 -21.50
N GLY A 32 -13.79 -22.48 -22.54
CA GLY A 32 -12.87 -22.42 -23.67
C GLY A 32 -11.48 -21.94 -23.28
N VAL A 33 -11.38 -20.90 -22.43
CA VAL A 33 -10.08 -20.46 -21.90
C VAL A 33 -9.45 -21.57 -21.06
N ARG A 34 -10.23 -22.28 -20.23
CA ARG A 34 -9.74 -23.41 -19.44
C ARG A 34 -9.16 -24.50 -20.34
N TYR A 35 -9.91 -24.91 -21.37
CA TYR A 35 -9.49 -25.92 -22.34
C TYR A 35 -8.12 -25.59 -22.96
N TYR A 36 -7.96 -24.37 -23.48
CA TYR A 36 -6.69 -23.94 -24.07
C TYR A 36 -5.56 -23.82 -23.03
N THR A 37 -5.88 -23.37 -21.81
CA THR A 37 -4.90 -23.27 -20.73
C THR A 37 -4.40 -24.66 -20.29
N GLU A 38 -5.29 -25.64 -20.21
CA GLU A 38 -4.91 -27.03 -19.91
C GLU A 38 -4.01 -27.59 -21.02
N TRP A 39 -4.32 -27.36 -22.29
CA TRP A 39 -3.41 -27.70 -23.40
C TRP A 39 -2.03 -27.07 -23.26
N LEU A 40 -1.94 -25.77 -22.99
CA LEU A 40 -0.67 -25.08 -22.77
C LEU A 40 0.12 -25.70 -21.60
N SER A 41 -0.57 -26.07 -20.52
CA SER A 41 0.06 -26.70 -19.36
C SER A 41 0.63 -28.10 -19.66
N LEU A 42 0.02 -28.83 -20.59
CA LEU A 42 0.53 -30.13 -21.05
C LEU A 42 1.73 -29.96 -21.97
N LEU A 43 1.68 -29.02 -22.93
CA LEU A 43 2.81 -28.71 -23.82
C LEU A 43 4.05 -28.25 -23.04
N ARG A 44 3.85 -27.64 -21.86
CA ARG A 44 4.91 -27.24 -20.93
C ARG A 44 5.70 -28.42 -20.37
N GLN A 45 5.04 -29.53 -20.00
CA GLN A 45 5.67 -30.78 -19.52
C GLN A 45 6.52 -30.65 -18.24
N GLU A 46 6.13 -29.75 -17.34
CA GLU A 46 6.82 -29.48 -16.07
C GLU A 46 5.80 -29.48 -14.91
N ASN A 47 6.27 -29.63 -13.67
CA ASN A 47 5.41 -29.67 -12.47
C ASN A 47 4.47 -28.45 -12.38
N LEU A 48 3.21 -28.71 -12.03
CA LEU A 48 2.18 -27.70 -11.76
C LEU A 48 1.83 -27.72 -10.27
N TYR A 49 1.85 -26.54 -9.64
CA TYR A 49 1.60 -26.43 -8.20
C TYR A 49 0.24 -25.77 -7.92
N ARG A 50 -0.53 -26.32 -6.98
CA ARG A 50 -1.78 -25.73 -6.50
C ARG A 50 -1.66 -25.31 -5.03
N ARG A 51 -2.61 -24.49 -4.58
CA ARG A 51 -2.75 -24.17 -3.15
C ARG A 51 -3.12 -25.44 -2.37
N SER A 52 -2.47 -25.67 -1.23
CA SER A 52 -2.86 -26.77 -0.34
C SER A 52 -4.24 -26.50 0.27
N PRO A 53 -5.21 -27.43 0.18
CA PRO A 53 -6.53 -27.27 0.78
C PRO A 53 -6.48 -27.43 2.31
N ASN A 54 -5.48 -28.15 2.82
CA ASN A 54 -5.39 -28.55 4.23
C ASN A 54 -4.55 -27.59 5.09
N GLY A 55 -3.87 -26.61 4.50
CA GLY A 55 -3.24 -25.49 5.19
C GLY A 55 -2.88 -24.38 4.21
N ASP A 56 -3.37 -23.16 4.46
CA ASP A 56 -2.97 -22.00 3.65
C ASP A 56 -1.54 -21.58 4.03
N GLY A 57 -0.60 -21.75 3.11
CA GLY A 57 0.82 -21.44 3.31
C GLY A 57 1.70 -22.14 2.28
N GLU A 58 1.70 -23.47 2.33
CA GLU A 58 2.44 -24.33 1.40
C GLU A 58 1.69 -24.56 0.08
N GLN A 59 2.36 -25.23 -0.86
CA GLN A 59 1.81 -25.61 -2.15
C GLN A 59 2.06 -27.09 -2.43
N GLU A 60 1.09 -27.74 -3.05
CA GLU A 60 1.15 -29.16 -3.41
C GLU A 60 1.39 -29.28 -4.91
N CYS A 61 2.10 -30.33 -5.35
CA CYS A 61 2.17 -30.69 -6.77
C CYS A 61 0.81 -31.23 -7.20
N ASP A 62 0.10 -30.48 -8.05
CA ASP A 62 -1.19 -30.90 -8.61
C ASP A 62 -1.02 -31.92 -9.73
N LYS A 63 0.04 -31.74 -10.52
CA LYS A 63 0.43 -32.62 -11.61
C LYS A 63 1.94 -32.54 -11.81
N THR A 64 2.59 -33.69 -11.75
CA THR A 64 4.03 -33.84 -11.96
C THR A 64 4.38 -33.71 -13.45
N ALA A 65 5.66 -33.50 -13.75
CA ALA A 65 6.17 -33.48 -15.12
C ALA A 65 5.88 -34.79 -15.86
N GLU A 66 5.98 -35.94 -15.20
CA GLU A 66 5.69 -37.26 -15.79
C GLU A 66 4.21 -37.42 -16.12
N GLU A 67 3.32 -37.02 -15.21
CA GLU A 67 1.86 -37.01 -15.47
C GLU A 67 1.51 -36.07 -16.63
N CYS A 68 2.14 -34.89 -16.71
CA CYS A 68 1.97 -33.98 -17.85
C CYS A 68 2.41 -34.62 -19.17
N LYS A 69 3.57 -35.30 -19.20
CA LYS A 69 4.10 -35.97 -20.40
C LYS A 69 3.21 -37.13 -20.84
N ALA A 70 2.77 -37.97 -19.89
CA ALA A 70 1.89 -39.10 -20.15
C ALA A 70 0.56 -38.65 -20.74
N GLU A 71 -0.10 -37.68 -20.11
CA GLU A 71 -1.38 -37.14 -20.62
C GLU A 71 -1.20 -36.40 -21.95
N LEU A 72 -0.08 -35.70 -22.16
CA LEU A 72 0.22 -35.06 -23.43
C LEU A 72 0.33 -36.12 -24.54
N LEU A 73 1.13 -37.17 -24.34
CA LEU A 73 1.29 -38.25 -25.32
C LEU A 73 -0.05 -38.92 -25.64
N GLU A 74 -0.88 -39.20 -24.64
CA GLU A 74 -2.23 -39.74 -24.86
C GLU A 74 -3.03 -38.85 -25.81
N ARG A 75 -3.03 -37.54 -25.60
CA ARG A 75 -3.73 -36.58 -26.47
C ARG A 75 -3.11 -36.49 -27.86
N LEU A 76 -1.78 -36.54 -27.99
CA LEU A 76 -1.09 -36.48 -29.28
C LEU A 76 -1.38 -37.74 -30.11
N ARG A 77 -1.28 -38.93 -29.50
CA ARG A 77 -1.58 -40.21 -30.16
C ARG A 77 -3.06 -40.28 -30.56
N ALA A 78 -3.98 -39.89 -29.67
CA ALA A 78 -5.40 -39.81 -30.01
C ALA A 78 -5.67 -38.80 -31.14
N ARG A 79 -4.95 -37.68 -31.18
CA ARG A 79 -5.05 -36.69 -32.25
C ARG A 79 -4.56 -37.24 -33.60
N GLN A 80 -3.47 -38.00 -33.62
CA GLN A 80 -2.98 -38.67 -34.83
C GLN A 80 -4.03 -39.61 -35.42
N VAL A 81 -4.73 -40.35 -34.56
CA VAL A 81 -5.85 -41.22 -34.94
C VAL A 81 -7.03 -40.39 -35.47
N GLU A 82 -7.44 -39.33 -34.75
CA GLU A 82 -8.54 -38.44 -35.16
C GLU A 82 -8.27 -37.75 -36.51
N ASN A 83 -7.01 -37.47 -36.81
CA ASN A 83 -6.58 -36.84 -38.05
C ASN A 83 -6.38 -37.85 -39.20
N GLY A 84 -6.50 -39.15 -38.94
CA GLY A 84 -6.30 -40.20 -39.94
C GLY A 84 -4.86 -40.28 -40.46
N HIS A 85 -3.87 -39.99 -39.60
CA HIS A 85 -2.47 -39.93 -39.99
C HIS A 85 -1.94 -41.30 -40.44
N ARG A 86 -1.26 -41.33 -41.59
CA ARG A 86 -0.62 -42.53 -42.15
C ARG A 86 0.90 -42.37 -42.32
N GLY A 87 1.44 -41.21 -41.98
CA GLY A 87 2.87 -40.94 -42.00
C GLY A 87 3.59 -41.46 -40.75
N PRO A 88 4.84 -41.02 -40.51
CA PRO A 88 5.55 -41.41 -39.31
C PRO A 88 4.81 -40.90 -38.07
N ALA A 89 4.59 -41.79 -37.10
CA ALA A 89 3.96 -41.40 -35.85
C ALA A 89 4.89 -40.58 -34.96
N GLY A 90 6.22 -40.62 -35.19
CA GLY A 90 7.23 -40.05 -34.32
C GLY A 90 7.38 -40.82 -33.00
N SER A 91 8.59 -40.87 -32.45
CA SER A 91 8.84 -41.39 -31.11
C SER A 91 8.22 -40.49 -30.04
N ASP A 92 8.01 -41.04 -28.85
CA ASP A 92 7.48 -40.26 -27.73
C ASP A 92 8.38 -39.05 -27.43
N ASP A 93 9.70 -39.22 -27.47
CA ASP A 93 10.65 -38.14 -27.25
C ASP A 93 10.57 -37.04 -28.32
N GLU A 94 10.49 -37.41 -29.62
CA GLU A 94 10.32 -36.43 -30.70
C GLU A 94 9.03 -35.61 -30.53
N LEU A 95 7.93 -36.26 -30.15
CA LEU A 95 6.65 -35.60 -29.91
C LEU A 95 6.73 -34.65 -28.72
N LEU A 96 7.35 -35.09 -27.63
CA LEU A 96 7.55 -34.28 -26.43
C LEU A 96 8.45 -33.07 -26.71
N GLN A 97 9.57 -33.26 -27.39
CA GLN A 97 10.48 -32.17 -27.77
C GLN A 97 9.78 -31.15 -28.68
N LEU A 98 9.05 -31.62 -29.70
CA LEU A 98 8.32 -30.74 -30.61
C LEU A 98 7.21 -29.95 -29.88
N ALA A 99 6.47 -30.61 -29.00
CA ALA A 99 5.45 -29.97 -28.18
C ALA A 99 6.05 -28.91 -27.24
N ARG A 100 7.23 -29.16 -26.67
CA ARG A 100 7.94 -28.19 -25.83
C ARG A 100 8.42 -26.99 -26.63
N GLN A 101 8.99 -27.20 -27.82
CA GLN A 101 9.37 -26.11 -28.72
C GLN A 101 8.16 -25.24 -29.11
N LEU A 102 7.02 -25.88 -29.39
CA LEU A 102 5.78 -25.14 -29.64
C LEU A 102 5.35 -24.32 -28.42
N TYR A 103 5.43 -24.88 -27.21
CA TYR A 103 5.11 -24.16 -25.97
C TYR A 103 5.95 -22.90 -25.81
N GLU A 104 7.26 -22.99 -26.05
CA GLU A 104 8.18 -21.84 -25.93
C GLU A 104 7.93 -20.75 -26.98
N LEU A 105 7.39 -21.11 -28.14
CA LEU A 105 6.90 -20.13 -29.12
C LEU A 105 5.58 -19.46 -28.69
N LEU A 106 4.68 -20.23 -28.04
CA LEU A 106 3.40 -19.73 -27.54
C LEU A 106 3.56 -18.88 -26.27
N VAL A 107 4.53 -19.21 -25.43
CA VAL A 107 4.79 -18.58 -24.12
C VAL A 107 6.29 -18.34 -23.96
N PRO A 108 6.88 -17.35 -24.67
CA PRO A 108 8.32 -17.08 -24.64
C PRO A 108 8.87 -16.77 -23.25
N GLN A 109 8.02 -16.33 -22.32
CA GLN A 109 8.36 -16.08 -20.92
C GLN A 109 8.87 -17.33 -20.19
N ALA A 110 8.52 -18.53 -20.64
CA ALA A 110 9.04 -19.79 -20.08
C ALA A 110 10.57 -19.92 -20.21
N ILE A 111 11.16 -19.26 -21.21
CA ILE A 111 12.62 -19.19 -21.43
C ILE A 111 13.19 -17.79 -21.18
N GLY A 112 12.42 -16.91 -20.50
CA GLY A 112 12.82 -15.53 -20.19
C GLY A 112 12.72 -14.53 -21.36
N ALA A 113 12.10 -14.92 -22.49
CA ALA A 113 11.87 -14.04 -23.62
C ALA A 113 10.56 -13.24 -23.50
N LYS A 114 10.41 -12.20 -24.32
CA LYS A 114 9.19 -11.37 -24.36
C LYS A 114 8.18 -11.93 -25.37
N GLY A 115 6.90 -11.85 -25.03
CA GLY A 115 5.79 -12.22 -25.93
C GLY A 115 4.64 -11.22 -25.91
N ASP A 116 3.99 -11.04 -27.06
CA ASP A 116 2.75 -10.28 -27.22
C ASP A 116 1.59 -11.27 -27.39
N ALA A 117 0.75 -11.40 -26.37
CA ALA A 117 -0.33 -12.39 -26.37
C ALA A 117 -1.32 -12.20 -27.52
N GLN A 118 -1.60 -10.96 -27.94
CA GLN A 118 -2.51 -10.69 -29.05
C GLN A 118 -1.93 -11.20 -30.37
N GLN A 119 -0.65 -10.91 -30.62
CA GLN A 119 0.03 -11.35 -31.84
C GLN A 119 0.25 -12.86 -31.87
N ILE A 120 0.70 -13.45 -30.76
CA ILE A 120 0.92 -14.89 -30.64
C ILE A 120 -0.39 -15.67 -30.84
N ALA A 121 -1.47 -15.26 -30.17
CA ALA A 121 -2.77 -15.91 -30.33
C ALA A 121 -3.27 -15.87 -31.79
N ARG A 122 -3.10 -14.73 -32.46
CA ARG A 122 -3.45 -14.57 -33.88
C ARG A 122 -2.57 -15.39 -34.82
N LYS A 123 -1.26 -15.47 -34.52
CA LYS A 123 -0.27 -16.21 -35.32
C LYS A 123 -0.53 -17.71 -35.28
N PHE A 124 -0.88 -18.27 -34.12
CA PHE A 124 -0.88 -19.72 -33.90
C PHE A 124 -2.27 -20.38 -33.88
N LEU A 125 -3.35 -19.71 -33.48
CA LEU A 125 -4.63 -20.43 -33.29
C LEU A 125 -5.11 -21.13 -34.56
N SER A 126 -5.10 -20.45 -35.71
CA SER A 126 -5.55 -21.09 -36.96
C SER A 126 -4.59 -22.21 -37.39
N PRO A 127 -3.26 -22.00 -37.46
CA PRO A 127 -2.32 -23.09 -37.76
C PRO A 127 -2.42 -24.32 -36.85
N LEU A 128 -2.82 -24.16 -35.59
CA LEU A 128 -2.94 -25.24 -34.62
C LEU A 128 -4.33 -25.90 -34.56
N ALA A 129 -5.39 -25.28 -35.10
CA ALA A 129 -6.77 -25.77 -34.95
C ALA A 129 -7.53 -25.96 -36.27
N ASP A 130 -7.14 -25.26 -37.33
CA ASP A 130 -7.73 -25.37 -38.66
C ASP A 130 -6.93 -26.41 -39.47
N LYS A 131 -7.61 -27.32 -40.15
CA LYS A 131 -7.00 -28.35 -41.02
C LYS A 131 -6.24 -27.71 -42.20
N ASP A 132 -6.76 -26.63 -42.74
CA ASP A 132 -6.30 -26.02 -44.00
C ASP A 132 -5.48 -24.73 -43.79
N ALA A 133 -5.25 -24.31 -42.54
CA ALA A 133 -4.51 -23.08 -42.28
C ALA A 133 -3.07 -23.09 -42.81
N VAL A 134 -2.73 -22.02 -43.54
CA VAL A 134 -1.40 -21.72 -44.11
C VAL A 134 -0.63 -20.63 -43.35
N GLY A 135 -1.18 -20.17 -42.21
CA GLY A 135 -0.56 -19.14 -41.37
C GLY A 135 0.78 -19.60 -40.80
N GLY A 136 1.73 -18.69 -40.61
CA GLY A 136 3.06 -18.97 -40.06
C GLY A 136 4.06 -19.62 -41.03
N LEU A 137 3.62 -20.21 -42.15
CA LEU A 137 4.47 -20.90 -43.12
C LEU A 137 5.18 -19.98 -44.13
N GLY A 138 4.79 -18.70 -44.19
CA GLY A 138 5.31 -17.74 -45.19
C GLY A 138 4.67 -17.84 -46.58
N ILE A 139 3.53 -18.54 -46.70
CA ILE A 139 2.78 -18.74 -47.97
C ILE A 139 1.73 -17.64 -48.18
N ALA A 140 1.07 -17.19 -47.11
CA ALA A 140 -0.02 -16.23 -47.19
C ALA A 140 0.48 -14.84 -47.65
N LYS A 141 -0.18 -14.27 -48.67
CA LYS A 141 0.01 -12.87 -49.09
C LYS A 141 -0.85 -11.87 -48.28
N ALA A 142 -1.73 -12.37 -47.42
CA ALA A 142 -2.60 -11.57 -46.57
C ALA A 142 -1.92 -11.21 -45.24
N GLY A 143 -2.28 -10.06 -44.68
CA GLY A 143 -1.75 -9.57 -43.40
C GLY A 143 -1.44 -8.07 -43.45
N ASN A 144 -1.11 -7.48 -42.29
CA ASN A 144 -0.65 -6.10 -42.26
C ASN A 144 0.72 -6.00 -42.94
N LYS A 145 0.92 -4.95 -43.75
CA LYS A 145 2.20 -4.72 -44.44
C LYS A 145 3.33 -4.60 -43.41
N PRO A 146 4.46 -5.31 -43.60
CA PRO A 146 5.65 -5.13 -42.77
C PRO A 146 6.06 -3.66 -42.68
N ARG A 147 6.73 -3.28 -41.59
CA ARG A 147 7.15 -1.89 -41.37
C ARG A 147 7.99 -1.35 -42.52
N TRP A 148 8.95 -2.13 -43.03
CA TRP A 148 9.79 -1.73 -44.16
C TRP A 148 8.98 -1.46 -45.44
N VAL A 149 7.86 -2.16 -45.67
CA VAL A 149 6.97 -1.89 -46.83
C VAL A 149 6.28 -0.55 -46.65
N ARG A 150 5.80 -0.24 -45.43
CA ARG A 150 5.18 1.06 -45.12
C ARG A 150 6.19 2.21 -45.21
N MET A 151 7.40 2.02 -44.70
CA MET A 151 8.51 2.98 -44.80
C MET A 151 8.89 3.20 -46.27
N ARG A 152 8.97 2.12 -47.07
CA ARG A 152 9.21 2.19 -48.51
C ARG A 152 8.10 2.95 -49.24
N GLU A 153 6.84 2.69 -48.91
CA GLU A 153 5.68 3.39 -49.48
C GLU A 153 5.63 4.87 -49.07
N ALA A 154 6.12 5.21 -47.87
CA ALA A 154 6.22 6.58 -47.36
C ALA A 154 7.51 7.33 -47.79
N GLY A 155 8.46 6.64 -48.45
CA GLY A 155 9.73 7.24 -48.86
C GLY A 155 10.74 7.46 -47.73
N GLU A 156 10.63 6.73 -46.61
CA GLU A 156 11.56 6.86 -45.47
C GLU A 156 12.91 6.16 -45.76
N PRO A 157 14.07 6.83 -45.56
CA PRO A 157 15.38 6.30 -45.97
C PRO A 157 15.82 5.05 -45.20
N GLY A 158 15.32 4.82 -43.98
CA GLY A 158 15.68 3.68 -43.13
C GLY A 158 15.01 2.34 -43.50
N TRP A 159 14.37 2.23 -44.67
CA TRP A 159 13.60 1.03 -45.04
C TRP A 159 14.47 -0.20 -45.32
N GLU A 160 15.71 -0.02 -45.82
CA GLU A 160 16.65 -1.12 -46.11
C GLU A 160 17.09 -1.83 -44.82
N GLU A 161 17.50 -1.06 -43.81
CA GLU A 161 17.82 -1.61 -42.48
C GLU A 161 16.63 -2.34 -41.84
N GLU A 162 15.41 -1.81 -42.00
CA GLU A 162 14.22 -2.44 -41.43
C GLU A 162 13.83 -3.73 -42.20
N LYS A 163 14.15 -3.80 -43.50
CA LYS A 163 13.99 -5.02 -44.29
C LYS A 163 14.99 -6.09 -43.86
N GLU A 164 16.26 -5.74 -43.69
CA GLU A 164 17.30 -6.66 -43.19
C GLU A 164 16.91 -7.19 -41.79
N LYS A 165 16.48 -6.32 -40.87
CA LYS A 165 15.96 -6.72 -39.55
C LYS A 165 14.80 -7.70 -39.65
N ALA A 166 13.90 -7.53 -40.62
CA ALA A 166 12.79 -8.44 -40.83
C ALA A 166 13.25 -9.81 -41.35
N GLU A 167 14.23 -9.84 -42.25
CA GLU A 167 14.83 -11.07 -42.77
C GLU A 167 15.60 -11.83 -41.68
N THR A 168 16.43 -11.15 -40.89
CA THR A 168 17.15 -11.75 -39.75
C THR A 168 16.18 -12.34 -38.71
N ARG A 169 15.12 -11.60 -38.35
CA ARG A 169 14.08 -12.09 -37.43
C ARG A 169 13.36 -13.31 -37.98
N LYS A 170 13.08 -13.33 -39.29
CA LYS A 170 12.44 -14.47 -39.95
C LYS A 170 13.35 -15.69 -39.97
N SER A 171 14.65 -15.52 -40.20
CA SER A 171 15.63 -16.61 -40.13
C SER A 171 15.73 -17.22 -38.72
N ALA A 172 15.54 -16.44 -37.66
CA ALA A 172 15.47 -16.94 -36.29
C ALA A 172 14.09 -17.57 -35.94
N ASP A 173 13.04 -17.30 -36.71
CA ASP A 173 11.68 -17.72 -36.42
C ASP A 173 11.44 -19.20 -36.76
N ARG A 174 11.50 -20.07 -35.74
CA ARG A 174 11.26 -21.52 -35.85
C ARG A 174 9.80 -21.89 -36.10
N THR A 175 8.87 -20.93 -36.20
CA THR A 175 7.44 -21.21 -36.35
C THR A 175 7.14 -22.08 -37.58
N ALA A 176 7.75 -21.78 -38.73
CA ALA A 176 7.49 -22.55 -39.94
C ALA A 176 7.97 -24.00 -39.83
N ASP A 177 9.13 -24.22 -39.20
CA ASP A 177 9.71 -25.55 -38.99
C ASP A 177 8.85 -26.38 -38.04
N VAL A 178 8.46 -25.79 -36.89
CA VAL A 178 7.59 -26.44 -35.90
C VAL A 178 6.24 -26.81 -36.52
N LEU A 179 5.63 -25.93 -37.32
CA LEU A 179 4.35 -26.21 -37.97
C LEU A 179 4.45 -27.32 -39.03
N ARG A 180 5.56 -27.40 -39.76
CA ARG A 180 5.80 -28.50 -40.72
C ARG A 180 5.99 -29.82 -40.01
N ALA A 181 6.82 -29.86 -38.97
CA ALA A 181 7.03 -31.06 -38.17
C ALA A 181 5.72 -31.55 -37.52
N LEU A 182 4.86 -30.63 -37.02
CA LEU A 182 3.53 -31.00 -36.53
C LEU A 182 2.67 -31.63 -37.63
N ALA A 183 2.72 -31.12 -38.85
CA ALA A 183 1.99 -31.70 -39.98
C ALA A 183 2.53 -33.10 -40.34
N ASP A 184 3.85 -33.27 -40.36
CA ASP A 184 4.51 -34.54 -40.70
C ASP A 184 4.21 -35.65 -39.67
N PHE A 185 4.02 -35.28 -38.39
CA PHE A 185 3.57 -36.20 -37.34
C PHE A 185 2.05 -36.33 -37.22
N GLY A 186 1.26 -35.80 -38.16
CA GLY A 186 -0.19 -35.98 -38.15
C GLY A 186 -0.92 -35.15 -37.07
N LEU A 187 -0.30 -34.07 -36.61
CA LEU A 187 -0.83 -33.16 -35.59
C LEU A 187 -1.38 -31.85 -36.21
N LYS A 188 -1.82 -31.90 -37.47
CA LYS A 188 -2.54 -30.82 -38.15
C LYS A 188 -4.01 -31.23 -38.35
N PRO A 189 -4.96 -30.73 -37.54
CA PRO A 189 -4.81 -29.77 -36.45
C PRO A 189 -4.32 -30.45 -35.16
N LEU A 190 -3.77 -29.67 -34.24
CA LEU A 190 -3.27 -30.14 -32.94
C LEU A 190 -4.39 -30.07 -31.89
N MET A 191 -5.07 -28.92 -31.85
CA MET A 191 -6.13 -28.59 -30.90
C MET A 191 -7.49 -28.52 -31.60
N ARG A 192 -8.58 -28.61 -30.84
CA ARG A 192 -9.93 -28.37 -31.35
C ARG A 192 -10.25 -26.87 -31.33
N VAL A 193 -11.12 -26.43 -32.22
CA VAL A 193 -11.84 -25.17 -32.08
C VAL A 193 -12.93 -25.39 -31.04
N TYR A 194 -12.90 -24.68 -29.90
CA TYR A 194 -13.79 -24.94 -28.77
C TYR A 194 -15.27 -24.85 -29.17
N THR A 195 -15.63 -23.82 -29.93
CA THR A 195 -17.01 -23.62 -30.41
C THR A 195 -17.46 -24.64 -31.45
N ASP A 196 -16.52 -25.32 -32.11
CA ASP A 196 -16.79 -26.35 -33.13
C ASP A 196 -16.50 -27.77 -32.60
N SER A 197 -16.65 -27.93 -31.29
CA SER A 197 -16.40 -29.19 -30.60
C SER A 197 -17.56 -29.56 -29.70
N GLU A 198 -17.60 -30.85 -29.33
CA GLU A 198 -18.60 -31.42 -28.43
C GLU A 198 -18.63 -30.79 -27.02
N MET A 199 -17.62 -29.97 -26.67
CA MET A 199 -17.56 -29.28 -25.39
C MET A 199 -18.59 -28.13 -25.28
N SER A 200 -19.07 -27.60 -26.40
CA SER A 200 -20.05 -26.52 -26.42
C SER A 200 -21.41 -27.03 -26.88
N SER A 201 -22.44 -26.77 -26.08
CA SER A 201 -23.83 -27.12 -26.38
C SER A 201 -24.61 -25.99 -27.06
N VAL A 202 -23.90 -24.98 -27.59
CA VAL A 202 -24.50 -23.79 -28.20
C VAL A 202 -24.70 -24.06 -29.68
N GLU A 203 -25.88 -23.74 -30.19
CA GLU A 203 -26.16 -23.69 -31.62
C GLU A 203 -25.52 -22.43 -32.21
N TRP A 204 -24.22 -22.52 -32.47
CA TRP A 204 -23.46 -21.44 -33.10
C TRP A 204 -23.91 -21.22 -34.53
N LYS A 205 -23.68 -20.02 -35.05
CA LYS A 205 -23.90 -19.75 -36.47
C LYS A 205 -23.05 -20.71 -37.32
N PRO A 206 -23.61 -21.25 -38.43
CA PRO A 206 -22.85 -22.09 -39.34
C PRO A 206 -21.57 -21.39 -39.80
N LEU A 207 -20.47 -22.13 -39.85
CA LEU A 207 -19.19 -21.60 -40.33
C LEU A 207 -19.28 -21.22 -41.81
N ARG A 208 -18.65 -20.11 -42.20
CA ARG A 208 -18.51 -19.74 -43.61
C ARG A 208 -17.51 -20.65 -44.30
N LYS A 209 -17.60 -20.76 -45.64
CA LYS A 209 -16.57 -21.44 -46.44
C LYS A 209 -15.19 -20.84 -46.16
N GLY A 210 -14.21 -21.68 -45.82
CA GLY A 210 -12.84 -21.27 -45.46
C GLY A 210 -12.67 -20.69 -44.05
N GLN A 211 -13.67 -20.82 -43.18
CA GLN A 211 -13.60 -20.42 -41.78
C GLN A 211 -13.65 -21.65 -40.87
N ALA A 212 -12.56 -21.96 -40.15
CA ALA A 212 -12.62 -22.93 -39.06
C ALA A 212 -12.86 -22.28 -37.68
N VAL A 213 -12.32 -21.08 -37.46
CA VAL A 213 -12.25 -20.46 -36.12
C VAL A 213 -13.25 -19.31 -35.97
N ARG A 214 -14.10 -19.34 -34.93
CA ARG A 214 -15.01 -18.21 -34.59
C ARG A 214 -14.26 -17.14 -33.81
N THR A 215 -14.85 -15.95 -33.72
CA THR A 215 -14.26 -14.83 -32.94
C THR A 215 -14.22 -15.13 -31.44
N TRP A 216 -15.13 -15.98 -30.95
CA TRP A 216 -15.18 -16.41 -29.55
C TRP A 216 -13.92 -17.21 -29.17
N ASP A 217 -13.51 -18.16 -30.02
CA ASP A 217 -12.28 -18.95 -29.81
C ASP A 217 -11.02 -18.08 -29.82
N ARG A 218 -11.00 -17.02 -30.65
CA ARG A 218 -9.88 -16.07 -30.68
C ARG A 218 -9.74 -15.31 -29.37
N ASP A 219 -10.85 -14.88 -28.77
CA ASP A 219 -10.86 -14.27 -27.43
C ASP A 219 -10.39 -15.29 -26.37
N MET A 220 -10.97 -16.51 -26.40
CA MET A 220 -10.62 -17.58 -25.46
C MET A 220 -9.12 -17.93 -25.50
N PHE A 221 -8.56 -18.12 -26.69
CA PHE A 221 -7.15 -18.46 -26.85
C PHE A 221 -6.23 -17.32 -26.44
N GLN A 222 -6.56 -16.07 -26.78
CA GLN A 222 -5.78 -14.92 -26.35
C GLN A 222 -5.75 -14.81 -24.81
N GLN A 223 -6.91 -14.94 -24.15
CA GLN A 223 -6.98 -14.92 -22.69
C GLN A 223 -6.25 -16.10 -22.04
N ALA A 224 -6.11 -17.23 -22.73
CA ALA A 224 -5.30 -18.37 -22.29
C ALA A 224 -3.79 -18.11 -22.38
N ILE A 225 -3.34 -17.42 -23.44
CA ILE A 225 -1.93 -17.04 -23.61
C ILE A 225 -1.53 -15.97 -22.57
N GLU A 226 -2.36 -14.94 -22.35
CA GLU A 226 -2.06 -13.84 -21.42
C GLU A 226 -1.78 -14.32 -20.00
N ARG A 227 -2.63 -15.20 -19.49
CA ARG A 227 -2.47 -15.82 -18.16
C ARG A 227 -1.24 -16.70 -18.09
N MET A 228 -0.91 -17.43 -19.16
CA MET A 228 0.25 -18.33 -19.19
C MET A 228 1.56 -17.54 -19.21
N MET A 229 1.63 -16.48 -20.02
CA MET A 229 2.76 -15.55 -20.07
C MET A 229 3.01 -14.88 -18.71
N SER A 230 1.95 -14.41 -18.06
CA SER A 230 2.06 -13.81 -16.73
C SER A 230 2.51 -14.82 -15.69
N TRP A 231 1.94 -16.03 -15.69
CA TRP A 231 2.28 -17.07 -14.73
C TRP A 231 3.73 -17.56 -14.89
N GLU A 232 4.23 -17.72 -16.12
CA GLU A 232 5.64 -18.09 -16.33
C GLU A 232 6.62 -16.99 -15.90
N SER A 233 6.26 -15.72 -16.12
CA SER A 233 7.05 -14.59 -15.57
C SER A 233 7.11 -14.65 -14.05
N TRP A 234 6.01 -15.04 -13.40
CA TRP A 234 5.97 -15.24 -11.95
C TRP A 234 6.76 -16.47 -11.50
N ASN A 235 6.72 -17.60 -12.22
CA ASN A 235 7.57 -18.75 -11.91
C ASN A 235 9.05 -18.38 -11.93
N GLN A 236 9.51 -17.72 -13.00
CA GLN A 236 10.89 -17.26 -13.11
C GLN A 236 11.26 -16.31 -11.97
N ARG A 237 10.38 -15.36 -11.66
CA ARG A 237 10.59 -14.39 -10.58
C ARG A 237 10.68 -15.06 -9.22
N VAL A 238 9.77 -15.97 -8.90
CA VAL A 238 9.73 -16.69 -7.61
C VAL A 238 10.97 -17.56 -7.45
N GLY A 239 11.40 -18.27 -8.49
CA GLY A 239 12.64 -19.04 -8.48
C GLY A 239 13.88 -18.16 -8.25
N GLN A 240 13.96 -16.99 -8.91
CA GLN A 240 15.05 -16.03 -8.71
C GLN A 240 15.06 -15.39 -7.32
N GLU A 241 13.87 -15.07 -6.76
CA GLU A 241 13.74 -14.53 -5.41
C GLU A 241 14.13 -15.57 -4.36
N TYR A 242 13.74 -16.84 -4.54
CA TYR A 242 14.16 -17.95 -3.69
C TYR A 242 15.68 -18.16 -3.71
N ALA A 243 16.30 -18.21 -4.89
CA ALA A 243 17.75 -18.34 -5.02
C ALA A 243 18.51 -17.21 -4.30
N LYS A 244 18.03 -15.96 -4.44
CA LYS A 244 18.58 -14.80 -3.72
C LYS A 244 18.44 -14.93 -2.21
N LEU A 245 17.34 -15.48 -1.69
CA LEU A 245 17.18 -15.71 -0.25
C LEU A 245 18.16 -16.77 0.27
N VAL A 246 18.42 -17.83 -0.49
CA VAL A 246 19.43 -18.85 -0.13
C VAL A 246 20.84 -18.23 -0.12
N GLU A 247 21.20 -17.46 -1.14
CA GLU A 247 22.46 -16.71 -1.17
C GLU A 247 22.57 -15.74 0.01
N GLN A 248 21.48 -15.03 0.32
CA GLN A 248 21.43 -14.07 1.43
C GLN A 248 21.68 -14.78 2.76
N LYS A 249 21.03 -15.92 3.05
CA LYS A 249 21.26 -16.71 4.26
C LYS A 249 22.75 -17.04 4.43
N ASN A 250 23.34 -17.69 3.43
CA ASN A 250 24.71 -18.21 3.52
C ASN A 250 25.73 -17.06 3.64
N ARG A 251 25.54 -16.00 2.84
CA ARG A 251 26.41 -14.83 2.85
C ARG A 251 26.30 -14.03 4.14
N PHE A 252 25.11 -13.93 4.73
CA PHE A 252 24.89 -13.19 5.97
C PHE A 252 25.64 -13.84 7.14
N GLU A 253 25.55 -15.15 7.26
CA GLU A 253 26.22 -15.94 8.31
C GLU A 253 27.74 -15.73 8.29
N GLN A 254 28.35 -15.93 7.12
CA GLN A 254 29.80 -15.78 6.91
C GLN A 254 30.31 -14.34 7.05
N LYS A 255 29.44 -13.33 6.96
CA LYS A 255 29.86 -11.92 7.08
C LYS A 255 29.63 -11.32 8.47
N ASN A 256 28.65 -11.83 9.22
CA ASN A 256 28.22 -11.19 10.45
C ASN A 256 28.70 -11.90 11.72
N PHE A 257 28.89 -13.22 11.68
CA PHE A 257 29.11 -14.00 12.92
C PHE A 257 30.48 -14.70 12.99
N VAL A 258 31.37 -14.44 12.02
CA VAL A 258 32.75 -14.95 12.08
C VAL A 258 33.45 -14.38 13.32
N GLY A 259 33.94 -15.26 14.19
CA GLY A 259 34.53 -14.91 15.49
C GLY A 259 33.51 -14.69 16.61
N GLN A 260 32.22 -14.99 16.39
CA GLN A 260 31.13 -14.86 17.36
C GLN A 260 30.27 -16.15 17.44
N GLU A 261 30.88 -17.30 17.11
CA GLU A 261 30.19 -18.59 17.02
C GLU A 261 29.64 -19.07 18.37
N HIS A 262 30.33 -18.76 19.48
CA HIS A 262 29.86 -19.07 20.83
C HIS A 262 28.56 -18.32 21.16
N LEU A 263 28.41 -17.07 20.72
CA LEU A 263 27.18 -16.30 20.89
C LEU A 263 26.03 -16.90 20.05
N VAL A 264 26.33 -17.43 18.86
CA VAL A 264 25.35 -18.14 18.02
C VAL A 264 24.85 -19.41 18.72
N HIS A 265 25.74 -20.16 19.37
CA HIS A 265 25.33 -21.32 20.15
C HIS A 265 24.47 -20.92 21.37
N LEU A 266 24.87 -19.85 22.07
CA LEU A 266 24.17 -19.38 23.26
C LEU A 266 22.75 -18.85 22.95
N VAL A 267 22.56 -18.11 21.85
CA VAL A 267 21.21 -17.66 21.46
C VAL A 267 20.32 -18.82 21.02
N ASN A 268 20.90 -19.90 20.46
CA ASN A 268 20.13 -21.11 20.18
C ASN A 268 19.61 -21.79 21.45
N GLN A 269 20.42 -21.84 22.50
CA GLN A 269 19.99 -22.33 23.82
C GLN A 269 18.85 -21.47 24.38
N LEU A 270 18.99 -20.14 24.36
CA LEU A 270 17.95 -19.20 24.79
C LEU A 270 16.61 -19.44 24.07
N GLN A 271 16.65 -19.60 22.75
CA GLN A 271 15.43 -19.82 21.93
C GLN A 271 14.75 -21.15 22.27
N GLN A 272 15.53 -22.20 22.54
CA GLN A 272 15.02 -23.50 22.93
C GLN A 272 14.45 -23.49 24.36
N ASP A 273 15.12 -22.83 25.31
CA ASP A 273 14.66 -22.66 26.69
C ASP A 273 13.30 -21.93 26.71
N MET A 274 13.20 -20.79 26.04
CA MET A 274 11.93 -20.05 25.92
C MET A 274 10.81 -20.86 25.24
N LYS A 275 11.17 -21.79 24.35
CA LYS A 275 10.21 -22.68 23.68
C LYS A 275 9.67 -23.74 24.66
N GLU A 276 10.54 -24.36 25.45
CA GLU A 276 10.19 -25.37 26.44
C GLU A 276 9.42 -24.77 27.63
N ALA A 277 9.81 -23.57 28.07
CA ALA A 277 9.17 -22.86 29.17
C ALA A 277 7.85 -22.16 28.79
N SER A 278 7.47 -22.14 27.50
CA SER A 278 6.34 -21.36 27.02
C SER A 278 4.99 -21.99 27.40
N PRO A 279 4.12 -21.31 28.17
CA PRO A 279 2.77 -21.80 28.51
C PRO A 279 1.76 -21.64 27.36
N GLY A 280 2.24 -21.25 26.16
CA GLY A 280 1.45 -21.00 24.97
C GLY A 280 0.99 -22.27 24.25
N LEU A 281 0.59 -22.11 22.99
CA LEU A 281 0.33 -23.25 22.12
C LEU A 281 1.65 -23.95 21.76
N GLU A 282 1.58 -25.26 21.57
CA GLU A 282 2.70 -26.04 21.06
C GLU A 282 3.24 -25.45 19.73
N SER A 283 4.56 -25.32 19.68
CA SER A 283 5.29 -24.75 18.55
C SER A 283 5.29 -25.68 17.34
N LYS A 284 4.73 -25.22 16.21
CA LYS A 284 4.72 -25.97 14.93
C LYS A 284 5.73 -25.48 13.90
N GLU A 285 6.13 -24.21 13.99
CA GLU A 285 7.07 -23.58 13.07
C GLU A 285 8.51 -23.94 13.46
N GLN A 286 9.38 -24.18 12.48
CA GLN A 286 10.81 -24.40 12.75
C GLN A 286 11.46 -23.21 13.48
N THR A 287 10.99 -21.99 13.18
CA THR A 287 11.48 -20.74 13.79
C THR A 287 10.61 -20.28 14.97
N ALA A 288 9.86 -21.20 15.60
CA ALA A 288 9.06 -20.88 16.77
C ALA A 288 9.97 -20.41 17.93
N HIS A 289 9.55 -19.34 18.61
CA HIS A 289 10.29 -18.70 19.72
C HIS A 289 11.66 -18.11 19.34
N TYR A 290 12.01 -18.09 18.06
CA TYR A 290 13.27 -17.46 17.62
C TYR A 290 13.26 -15.96 17.94
N VAL A 291 14.44 -15.42 18.25
CA VAL A 291 14.62 -14.00 18.56
C VAL A 291 14.35 -13.18 17.29
N THR A 292 13.45 -12.20 17.38
CA THR A 292 13.05 -11.33 16.26
C THR A 292 13.25 -9.86 16.60
N GLY A 293 13.40 -9.00 15.58
CA GLY A 293 13.55 -7.55 15.76
C GLY A 293 12.37 -6.95 16.54
N ARG A 294 11.15 -7.41 16.25
CA ARG A 294 9.95 -7.10 17.04
C ARG A 294 10.11 -7.34 18.54
N ALA A 295 10.70 -8.46 18.94
CA ALA A 295 10.87 -8.82 20.35
C ALA A 295 12.01 -8.00 20.99
N LEU A 296 13.02 -7.61 20.21
CA LEU A 296 14.13 -6.75 20.62
C LEU A 296 13.81 -5.25 20.53
N ARG A 297 12.60 -4.83 20.14
CA ARG A 297 12.29 -3.42 19.96
C ARG A 297 12.60 -2.59 21.22
N GLY A 298 13.48 -1.60 21.09
CA GLY A 298 13.94 -0.76 22.21
C GLY A 298 15.10 -1.36 23.02
N SER A 299 15.73 -2.44 22.53
CA SER A 299 16.88 -3.10 23.16
C SER A 299 18.07 -2.17 23.28
N ASP A 300 18.27 -1.25 22.32
CA ASP A 300 19.29 -0.21 22.34
C ASP A 300 19.32 0.54 23.69
N LYS A 301 18.14 0.98 24.15
CA LYS A 301 18.00 1.73 25.41
C LYS A 301 18.12 0.84 26.64
N VAL A 302 17.64 -0.38 26.55
CA VAL A 302 17.72 -1.36 27.65
C VAL A 302 19.18 -1.72 27.89
N PHE A 303 19.93 -2.07 26.85
CA PHE A 303 21.34 -2.45 26.93
C PHE A 303 22.22 -1.28 27.38
N GLU A 304 21.96 -0.05 26.93
CA GLU A 304 22.68 1.13 27.44
C GLU A 304 22.47 1.33 28.96
N LYS A 305 21.26 1.06 29.46
CA LYS A 305 20.94 1.16 30.90
C LYS A 305 21.55 0.02 31.70
N TRP A 306 21.48 -1.20 31.18
CA TRP A 306 22.08 -2.38 31.80
C TRP A 306 23.60 -2.36 31.81
N GLY A 307 24.25 -1.71 30.85
CA GLY A 307 25.69 -1.47 30.87
C GLY A 307 26.17 -0.64 32.08
N LYS A 308 25.25 0.00 32.81
CA LYS A 308 25.52 0.75 34.05
C LYS A 308 25.21 -0.06 35.32
N LEU A 309 24.68 -1.27 35.18
CA LEU A 309 24.41 -2.18 36.30
C LEU A 309 25.55 -3.19 36.45
N ALA A 310 25.78 -3.65 37.68
CA ALA A 310 26.74 -4.71 37.95
C ALA A 310 26.20 -6.05 37.42
N PRO A 311 27.04 -6.91 36.81
CA PRO A 311 26.63 -8.23 36.29
C PRO A 311 25.87 -9.13 37.28
N ASP A 312 26.20 -9.01 38.56
CA ASP A 312 25.67 -9.72 39.71
C ASP A 312 24.51 -8.99 40.42
N ALA A 313 24.05 -7.86 39.87
CA ALA A 313 22.91 -7.13 40.41
C ALA A 313 21.63 -7.98 40.41
N PRO A 314 20.75 -7.81 41.41
CA PRO A 314 19.51 -8.56 41.48
C PRO A 314 18.60 -8.27 40.27
N PHE A 315 17.84 -9.28 39.86
CA PHE A 315 16.92 -9.22 38.72
C PHE A 315 15.98 -8.01 38.76
N ASP A 316 15.47 -7.64 39.94
CA ASP A 316 14.53 -6.52 40.11
C ASP A 316 15.09 -5.18 39.61
N LEU A 317 16.40 -4.95 39.69
CA LEU A 317 17.03 -3.74 39.15
C LEU A 317 17.08 -3.78 37.62
N TYR A 318 17.43 -4.93 37.05
CA TYR A 318 17.39 -5.15 35.61
C TYR A 318 15.96 -4.97 35.07
N ASP A 319 14.97 -5.56 35.74
CA ASP A 319 13.55 -5.54 35.40
C ASP A 319 12.93 -4.14 35.53
N ALA A 320 13.30 -3.38 36.57
CA ALA A 320 12.89 -2.00 36.73
C ALA A 320 13.36 -1.13 35.55
N GLU A 321 14.57 -1.35 35.04
CA GLU A 321 15.08 -0.65 33.87
C GLU A 321 14.34 -1.01 32.58
N ILE A 322 13.95 -2.28 32.42
CA ILE A 322 13.08 -2.74 31.32
C ILE A 322 11.74 -1.98 31.36
N LYS A 323 11.08 -1.98 32.52
CA LYS A 323 9.79 -1.30 32.75
C LYS A 323 9.88 0.20 32.52
N ASN A 324 11.01 0.83 32.89
CA ASN A 324 11.26 2.25 32.65
C ASN A 324 11.32 2.57 31.15
N VAL A 325 12.00 1.75 30.34
CA VAL A 325 12.05 1.92 28.88
C VAL A 325 10.66 1.73 28.27
N GLN A 326 9.93 0.69 28.70
CA GLN A 326 8.57 0.43 28.25
C GLN A 326 7.61 1.59 28.57
N ARG A 327 7.70 2.18 29.76
CA ARG A 327 6.82 3.28 30.21
C ARG A 327 6.97 4.54 29.34
N ARG A 328 8.21 4.87 28.92
CA ARG A 328 8.47 6.03 28.04
C ARG A 328 7.76 5.89 26.69
N ASN A 329 7.74 4.70 26.10
CA ASN A 329 7.01 4.46 24.87
C ASN A 329 6.48 3.03 24.76
N THR A 330 5.30 2.80 25.30
CA THR A 330 4.64 1.48 25.31
C THR A 330 4.37 0.93 23.92
N ARG A 331 4.27 1.79 22.89
CA ARG A 331 4.06 1.35 21.50
C ARG A 331 5.36 0.83 20.88
N ARG A 332 6.50 1.43 21.21
CA ARG A 332 7.81 1.09 20.63
C ARG A 332 8.67 0.27 21.60
N PHE A 333 8.06 -0.73 22.23
CA PHE A 333 8.74 -1.67 23.10
C PHE A 333 8.51 -3.10 22.63
N GLY A 334 9.48 -3.97 22.92
CA GLY A 334 9.52 -5.37 22.52
C GLY A 334 8.88 -6.32 23.54
N SER A 335 9.44 -7.53 23.65
CA SER A 335 8.99 -8.56 24.57
C SER A 335 9.63 -8.36 25.93
N HIS A 336 8.81 -8.21 26.98
CA HIS A 336 9.29 -8.19 28.35
C HIS A 336 10.04 -9.48 28.70
N ASP A 337 9.45 -10.64 28.38
CA ASP A 337 9.98 -11.96 28.72
C ASP A 337 11.34 -12.24 28.08
N LEU A 338 11.59 -11.70 26.87
CA LEU A 338 12.90 -11.81 26.23
C LEU A 338 13.95 -11.02 27.02
N PHE A 339 13.64 -9.78 27.43
CA PHE A 339 14.57 -9.00 28.25
C PHE A 339 14.74 -9.61 29.65
N ALA A 340 13.68 -10.17 30.24
CA ALA A 340 13.80 -10.88 31.51
C ALA A 340 14.81 -12.03 31.40
N LYS A 341 14.72 -12.85 30.34
CA LYS A 341 15.66 -13.95 30.09
C LYS A 341 17.09 -13.45 29.80
N LEU A 342 17.23 -12.36 29.04
CA LEU A 342 18.54 -11.74 28.74
C LEU A 342 19.22 -11.10 29.96
N ALA A 343 18.47 -10.81 31.03
CA ALA A 343 19.02 -10.33 32.30
C ALA A 343 19.60 -11.48 33.14
N GLU A 344 19.26 -12.74 32.85
CA GLU A 344 19.83 -13.89 33.55
C GLU A 344 21.33 -14.02 33.23
N PRO A 345 22.20 -14.24 34.24
CA PRO A 345 23.66 -14.23 34.05
C PRO A 345 24.16 -15.13 32.92
N GLU A 346 23.52 -16.28 32.71
CA GLU A 346 23.85 -17.25 31.66
C GLU A 346 23.72 -16.68 30.23
N TYR A 347 22.80 -15.73 30.02
CA TYR A 347 22.53 -15.12 28.71
C TYR A 347 23.08 -13.69 28.57
N GLN A 348 23.63 -13.10 29.64
CA GLN A 348 24.13 -11.71 29.61
C GLN A 348 25.25 -11.49 28.58
N ALA A 349 26.02 -12.53 28.23
CA ALA A 349 27.06 -12.45 27.21
C ALA A 349 26.53 -12.01 25.82
N LEU A 350 25.28 -12.37 25.49
CA LEU A 350 24.64 -12.07 24.20
C LEU A 350 24.53 -10.57 23.90
N TRP A 351 24.40 -9.73 24.93
CA TRP A 351 24.32 -8.28 24.79
C TRP A 351 25.53 -7.55 25.36
N ARG A 352 26.31 -8.18 26.25
CA ARG A 352 27.45 -7.53 26.89
C ARG A 352 28.74 -7.61 26.08
N GLU A 353 28.97 -8.70 25.33
CA GLU A 353 30.14 -8.81 24.45
C GLU A 353 29.97 -7.98 23.17
N ASP A 354 28.78 -8.04 22.58
CA ASP A 354 28.42 -7.24 21.42
C ASP A 354 26.95 -6.87 21.51
N ALA A 355 26.67 -5.64 21.94
CA ALA A 355 25.32 -5.10 22.09
C ALA A 355 24.48 -5.12 20.79
N SER A 356 25.13 -5.33 19.64
CA SER A 356 24.52 -5.44 18.32
C SER A 356 24.31 -6.87 17.82
N PHE A 357 24.85 -7.88 18.53
CA PHE A 357 24.82 -9.26 18.07
C PHE A 357 23.37 -9.75 17.90
N LEU A 358 22.53 -9.52 18.90
CA LEU A 358 21.14 -9.97 18.91
C LEU A 358 20.30 -9.37 17.78
N THR A 359 20.51 -8.10 17.41
CA THR A 359 19.78 -7.47 16.30
C THR A 359 20.22 -8.02 14.95
N ARG A 360 21.53 -8.27 14.76
CA ARG A 360 22.06 -8.94 13.56
C ARG A 360 21.58 -10.40 13.47
N TYR A 361 21.52 -11.10 14.59
CA TYR A 361 20.98 -12.45 14.65
C TYR A 361 19.46 -12.48 14.39
N ALA A 362 18.73 -11.47 14.84
CA ALA A 362 17.31 -11.32 14.51
C ALA A 362 17.07 -11.11 12.99
N VAL A 363 17.95 -10.39 12.29
CA VAL A 363 17.93 -10.31 10.82
C VAL A 363 18.10 -11.71 10.21
N TYR A 364 19.09 -12.47 10.66
CA TYR A 364 19.31 -13.85 10.21
C TYR A 364 18.06 -14.73 10.43
N ASN A 365 17.45 -14.66 11.62
CA ASN A 365 16.19 -15.36 11.92
C ASN A 365 15.03 -14.94 11.00
N SER A 366 14.97 -13.66 10.61
CA SER A 366 13.97 -13.18 9.64
C SER A 366 14.18 -13.81 8.26
N ILE A 367 15.43 -13.97 7.82
CA ILE A 367 15.79 -14.63 6.56
C ILE A 367 15.44 -16.11 6.63
N LEU A 368 15.78 -16.81 7.73
CA LEU A 368 15.41 -18.22 7.94
C LEU A 368 13.89 -18.42 7.86
N ARG A 369 13.13 -17.57 8.55
CA ARG A 369 11.66 -17.65 8.53
C ARG A 369 11.09 -17.38 7.14
N LYS A 370 11.58 -16.36 6.44
CA LYS A 370 11.16 -16.05 5.07
C LYS A 370 11.47 -17.21 4.13
N LEU A 371 12.64 -17.84 4.27
CA LEU A 371 13.06 -18.98 3.47
C LEU A 371 12.17 -20.21 3.70
N ASN A 372 11.81 -20.51 4.94
CA ASN A 372 10.92 -21.64 5.27
C ASN A 372 9.52 -21.50 4.68
N HIS A 373 9.07 -20.27 4.43
CA HIS A 373 7.76 -19.98 3.81
C HIS A 373 7.89 -19.55 2.34
N ALA A 374 9.11 -19.47 1.81
CA ALA A 374 9.36 -19.01 0.45
C ALA A 374 8.92 -20.09 -0.54
N LYS A 375 8.05 -19.69 -1.47
CA LYS A 375 7.67 -20.56 -2.58
C LYS A 375 8.83 -20.65 -3.56
N MET A 376 9.01 -21.82 -4.16
CA MET A 376 9.93 -22.01 -5.28
C MET A 376 9.25 -21.83 -6.64
N PHE A 377 7.92 -21.90 -6.67
CA PHE A 377 7.10 -21.84 -7.89
C PHE A 377 5.86 -20.98 -7.65
N ALA A 378 5.31 -20.39 -8.71
CA ALA A 378 4.03 -19.71 -8.64
C ALA A 378 2.88 -20.72 -8.75
N THR A 379 1.86 -20.60 -7.91
CA THR A 379 0.70 -21.49 -7.98
C THR A 379 -0.05 -21.31 -9.30
N PHE A 380 -0.35 -22.42 -9.97
CA PHE A 380 -1.16 -22.47 -11.19
C PHE A 380 -2.64 -22.65 -10.81
N THR A 381 -3.53 -21.83 -11.38
CA THR A 381 -4.97 -21.90 -11.05
C THR A 381 -5.78 -21.66 -12.30
N LEU A 382 -6.41 -22.71 -12.82
CA LEU A 382 -7.25 -22.69 -14.01
C LEU A 382 -8.43 -21.69 -13.88
N PRO A 383 -8.92 -21.12 -15.00
CA PRO A 383 -10.10 -20.28 -14.95
C PRO A 383 -11.31 -21.15 -14.63
N ASP A 384 -12.24 -20.56 -13.89
CA ASP A 384 -13.52 -21.19 -13.58
C ASP A 384 -14.61 -20.12 -13.64
N ALA A 385 -15.78 -20.47 -14.17
CA ALA A 385 -16.87 -19.53 -14.38
C ALA A 385 -17.37 -18.87 -13.07
N THR A 386 -17.07 -19.45 -11.90
CA THR A 386 -17.56 -18.96 -10.60
C THR A 386 -16.45 -18.56 -9.62
N ALA A 387 -15.42 -19.39 -9.45
CA ALA A 387 -14.33 -19.20 -8.50
C ALA A 387 -13.24 -18.26 -9.03
N HIS A 388 -12.79 -18.50 -10.27
CA HIS A 388 -11.72 -17.76 -10.93
C HIS A 388 -12.15 -17.21 -12.30
N PRO A 389 -13.24 -16.41 -12.35
CA PRO A 389 -13.85 -15.98 -13.60
C PRO A 389 -12.94 -15.02 -14.37
N ILE A 390 -12.78 -15.33 -15.65
CA ILE A 390 -12.43 -14.36 -16.69
C ILE A 390 -13.71 -13.84 -17.35
N TRP A 391 -13.57 -12.81 -18.18
CA TRP A 391 -14.70 -12.07 -18.73
C TRP A 391 -14.60 -12.03 -20.25
N THR A 392 -15.69 -12.33 -20.95
CA THR A 392 -15.79 -12.22 -22.42
C THR A 392 -15.52 -10.80 -22.88
N ARG A 393 -14.68 -10.62 -23.91
CA ARG A 393 -14.23 -9.32 -24.41
C ARG A 393 -14.88 -8.96 -25.74
N PHE A 394 -15.57 -7.82 -25.77
CA PHE A 394 -16.08 -7.22 -26.99
C PHE A 394 -15.10 -6.16 -27.50
N ASP A 395 -14.71 -6.24 -28.76
CA ASP A 395 -13.92 -5.19 -29.39
C ASP A 395 -14.79 -3.97 -29.71
N LYS A 396 -14.16 -2.79 -29.82
CA LYS A 396 -14.82 -1.62 -30.42
C LYS A 396 -15.20 -1.91 -31.88
N LEU A 397 -16.11 -1.12 -32.43
CA LEU A 397 -16.44 -1.18 -33.86
C LEU A 397 -15.15 -1.05 -34.70
N GLY A 398 -14.97 -1.95 -35.67
CA GLY A 398 -13.75 -2.07 -36.48
C GLY A 398 -12.64 -2.97 -35.88
N GLY A 399 -12.84 -3.52 -34.69
CA GLY A 399 -11.92 -4.51 -34.11
C GLY A 399 -12.06 -5.92 -34.71
N ASN A 400 -11.24 -6.86 -34.22
CA ASN A 400 -11.08 -8.19 -34.82
C ASN A 400 -11.83 -9.31 -34.08
N LEU A 401 -12.45 -9.00 -32.95
CA LEU A 401 -13.31 -9.91 -32.19
C LEU A 401 -14.79 -9.63 -32.51
N HIS A 402 -15.69 -10.16 -31.69
CA HIS A 402 -17.09 -9.77 -31.68
C HIS A 402 -17.19 -8.31 -31.17
N GLN A 403 -17.97 -7.49 -31.86
CA GLN A 403 -17.95 -6.03 -31.69
C GLN A 403 -19.17 -5.53 -30.92
N TYR A 404 -19.06 -4.33 -30.35
CA TYR A 404 -20.20 -3.58 -29.80
C TYR A 404 -20.20 -2.13 -30.31
N THR A 405 -21.38 -1.51 -30.30
CA THR A 405 -21.57 -0.08 -30.52
C THR A 405 -22.27 0.54 -29.32
N PHE A 406 -21.78 1.68 -28.84
CA PHE A 406 -22.46 2.48 -27.84
C PHE A 406 -23.45 3.43 -28.54
N LEU A 407 -24.72 3.32 -28.21
CA LEU A 407 -25.81 4.10 -28.80
C LEU A 407 -26.23 5.21 -27.83
N PHE A 408 -25.90 6.45 -28.18
CA PHE A 408 -26.24 7.61 -27.35
C PHE A 408 -27.74 7.94 -27.44
N ASN A 409 -28.40 8.09 -26.29
CA ASN A 409 -29.81 8.52 -26.19
C ASN A 409 -30.83 7.67 -26.97
N GLU A 410 -30.51 6.40 -27.22
CA GLU A 410 -31.33 5.48 -28.04
C GLU A 410 -32.80 5.41 -27.59
N PHE A 411 -33.06 5.39 -26.28
CA PHE A 411 -34.41 5.25 -25.72
C PHE A 411 -34.91 6.51 -24.99
N GLY A 412 -34.32 7.67 -25.31
CA GLY A 412 -34.60 8.96 -24.67
C GLY A 412 -33.38 9.60 -24.02
N GLU A 413 -33.56 10.79 -23.45
CA GLU A 413 -32.49 11.54 -22.80
C GLU A 413 -31.80 10.71 -21.69
N ARG A 414 -30.47 10.57 -21.80
CA ARG A 414 -29.61 9.74 -20.91
C ARG A 414 -29.96 8.25 -20.88
N ARG A 415 -30.90 7.79 -21.71
CA ARG A 415 -31.26 6.38 -21.88
C ARG A 415 -30.45 5.78 -23.03
N HIS A 416 -29.15 5.68 -22.78
CA HIS A 416 -28.20 5.07 -23.70
C HIS A 416 -28.45 3.55 -23.86
N ALA A 417 -27.94 2.97 -24.93
CA ALA A 417 -27.97 1.54 -25.19
C ALA A 417 -26.62 1.03 -25.69
N ILE A 418 -26.44 -0.29 -25.68
CA ILE A 418 -25.33 -0.97 -26.35
C ILE A 418 -25.92 -1.95 -27.35
N ARG A 419 -25.43 -1.93 -28.58
CA ARG A 419 -25.68 -2.99 -29.56
C ARG A 419 -24.51 -3.97 -29.55
N PHE A 420 -24.78 -5.21 -29.17
CA PHE A 420 -23.86 -6.32 -29.35
C PHE A 420 -24.07 -6.91 -30.74
N HIS A 421 -23.08 -6.79 -31.61
CA HIS A 421 -23.20 -7.26 -33.00
C HIS A 421 -23.35 -8.78 -33.08
N LYS A 422 -22.81 -9.51 -32.11
CA LYS A 422 -23.04 -10.95 -31.89
C LYS A 422 -23.20 -11.24 -30.42
N LEU A 423 -24.15 -12.09 -30.06
CA LEU A 423 -24.42 -12.49 -28.68
C LEU A 423 -25.02 -13.90 -28.63
N LEU A 424 -25.24 -14.42 -27.43
CA LEU A 424 -26.08 -15.61 -27.24
C LEU A 424 -27.46 -15.22 -26.75
N LYS A 425 -28.47 -15.96 -27.19
CA LYS A 425 -29.86 -15.90 -26.70
C LYS A 425 -30.26 -17.30 -26.24
N VAL A 426 -30.91 -17.41 -25.09
CA VAL A 426 -31.32 -18.72 -24.54
C VAL A 426 -32.85 -18.80 -24.46
N GLU A 427 -33.42 -19.67 -25.27
CA GLU A 427 -34.86 -19.93 -25.34
C GLU A 427 -35.13 -21.39 -25.02
N ASN A 428 -36.04 -21.67 -24.09
CA ASN A 428 -36.40 -23.04 -23.69
C ASN A 428 -35.19 -23.93 -23.30
N GLY A 429 -34.12 -23.33 -22.80
CA GLY A 429 -32.89 -24.03 -22.39
C GLY A 429 -31.85 -24.21 -23.50
N VAL A 430 -32.20 -23.93 -24.75
CA VAL A 430 -31.29 -24.00 -25.91
C VAL A 430 -30.62 -22.65 -26.09
N ALA A 431 -29.29 -22.66 -26.24
CA ALA A 431 -28.50 -21.46 -26.47
C ALA A 431 -28.17 -21.33 -27.97
N ARG A 432 -28.53 -20.20 -28.57
CA ARG A 432 -28.26 -19.90 -29.98
C ARG A 432 -27.43 -18.63 -30.14
N GLU A 433 -26.53 -18.60 -31.11
CA GLU A 433 -25.84 -17.38 -31.51
C GLU A 433 -26.80 -16.48 -32.30
N VAL A 434 -26.87 -15.20 -31.93
CA VAL A 434 -27.71 -14.18 -32.56
C VAL A 434 -26.89 -12.96 -32.91
N ASP A 435 -27.31 -12.23 -33.93
CA ASP A 435 -26.69 -10.98 -34.36
C ASP A 435 -27.50 -9.76 -33.83
N ASP A 436 -26.84 -8.60 -33.71
CA ASP A 436 -27.43 -7.27 -33.48
C ASP A 436 -28.42 -7.12 -32.30
N VAL A 437 -28.02 -7.58 -31.10
CA VAL A 437 -28.82 -7.43 -29.88
C VAL A 437 -28.60 -6.06 -29.24
N THR A 438 -29.63 -5.22 -29.22
CA THR A 438 -29.60 -3.92 -28.53
C THR A 438 -30.09 -4.04 -27.10
N VAL A 439 -29.27 -3.61 -26.13
CA VAL A 439 -29.53 -3.73 -24.69
C VAL A 439 -29.51 -2.34 -24.05
N PRO A 440 -30.59 -1.90 -23.37
CA PRO A 440 -30.62 -0.62 -22.67
C PRO A 440 -29.66 -0.61 -21.47
N ILE A 441 -29.12 0.58 -21.18
CA ILE A 441 -28.25 0.81 -20.02
C ILE A 441 -29.08 1.41 -18.87
N SER A 442 -28.75 1.04 -17.63
CA SER A 442 -29.32 1.70 -16.45
C SER A 442 -28.75 3.10 -16.32
N MET A 443 -29.56 4.07 -15.90
CA MET A 443 -29.10 5.46 -15.71
C MET A 443 -27.80 5.50 -14.90
N SER A 444 -26.83 6.28 -15.39
CA SER A 444 -25.53 6.45 -14.77
C SER A 444 -25.04 7.87 -15.01
N GLU A 445 -24.93 8.67 -13.95
CA GLU A 445 -24.39 10.04 -14.03
C GLU A 445 -22.94 10.06 -14.55
N GLN A 446 -22.20 8.96 -14.40
CA GLN A 446 -20.85 8.85 -14.98
C GLN A 446 -20.87 8.86 -16.51
N LEU A 447 -21.96 8.44 -17.15
CA LEU A 447 -22.11 8.47 -18.61
C LEU A 447 -22.40 9.89 -19.13
N ASP A 448 -22.86 10.81 -18.30
CA ASP A 448 -23.09 12.21 -18.68
C ASP A 448 -21.78 12.91 -19.08
N ASN A 449 -20.63 12.32 -18.73
CA ASN A 449 -19.31 12.77 -19.14
C ASN A 449 -18.95 12.34 -20.57
N LEU A 450 -19.75 11.52 -21.25
CA LEU A 450 -19.50 11.07 -22.61
C LEU A 450 -20.49 11.72 -23.55
N LEU A 451 -19.98 12.35 -24.61
CA LEU A 451 -20.79 12.85 -25.73
C LEU A 451 -20.30 12.21 -27.03
N PRO A 452 -21.18 11.97 -28.01
CA PRO A 452 -20.74 11.56 -29.34
C PRO A 452 -19.94 12.69 -29.98
N ARG A 453 -18.83 12.37 -30.66
CA ARG A 453 -18.02 13.35 -31.40
C ARG A 453 -18.35 13.37 -32.89
N ASP A 454 -18.40 12.20 -33.50
CA ASP A 454 -18.60 12.03 -34.94
C ASP A 454 -19.70 10.99 -35.20
N PRO A 455 -20.81 11.37 -35.85
CA PRO A 455 -21.85 10.41 -36.24
C PRO A 455 -21.38 9.32 -37.22
N ASN A 456 -20.38 9.60 -38.06
CA ASN A 456 -19.85 8.65 -39.04
C ASN A 456 -18.85 7.67 -38.42
N GLU A 457 -18.17 8.09 -37.36
CA GLU A 457 -17.28 7.26 -36.55
C GLU A 457 -17.89 7.06 -35.16
N PRO A 458 -18.83 6.12 -34.97
CA PRO A 458 -19.56 5.96 -33.70
C PRO A 458 -18.68 5.48 -32.53
N ILE A 459 -17.39 5.24 -32.78
CA ILE A 459 -16.38 5.02 -31.74
C ILE A 459 -15.89 6.32 -31.11
N ALA A 460 -16.02 7.45 -31.81
CA ALA A 460 -15.47 8.73 -31.43
C ALA A 460 -16.36 9.45 -30.41
N LEU A 461 -15.75 9.97 -29.34
CA LEU A 461 -16.45 10.64 -28.26
C LEU A 461 -15.69 11.87 -27.76
N TYR A 462 -16.42 12.77 -27.09
CA TYR A 462 -15.85 13.74 -26.17
C TYR A 462 -15.94 13.20 -24.74
N PHE A 463 -14.91 13.49 -23.95
CA PHE A 463 -14.84 13.16 -22.53
C PHE A 463 -14.83 14.45 -21.71
N ARG A 464 -15.87 14.66 -20.90
CA ARG A 464 -15.97 15.78 -19.97
C ARG A 464 -15.23 15.47 -18.68
N ASP A 465 -14.57 16.48 -18.14
CA ASP A 465 -13.94 16.44 -16.83
C ASP A 465 -14.09 17.83 -16.20
N TYR A 466 -14.23 17.91 -14.87
CA TYR A 466 -14.37 19.20 -14.20
C TYR A 466 -13.08 20.03 -14.23
N GLY A 467 -11.93 19.37 -14.38
CA GLY A 467 -10.61 20.01 -14.44
C GLY A 467 -10.15 20.38 -15.85
N ALA A 468 -11.05 20.36 -16.85
CA ALA A 468 -10.73 20.69 -18.23
C ALA A 468 -11.82 21.57 -18.85
N GLU A 469 -11.43 22.76 -19.32
CA GLU A 469 -12.35 23.72 -19.93
C GLU A 469 -12.85 23.20 -21.28
N GLN A 470 -11.93 22.72 -22.12
CA GLN A 470 -12.24 21.98 -23.34
C GLN A 470 -12.41 20.49 -23.04
N HIS A 471 -13.46 19.89 -23.59
CA HIS A 471 -13.65 18.45 -23.52
C HIS A 471 -12.51 17.73 -24.25
N PHE A 472 -11.99 16.66 -23.65
CA PHE A 472 -10.98 15.84 -24.31
C PHE A 472 -11.60 15.07 -25.46
N THR A 473 -10.83 14.85 -26.53
CA THR A 473 -11.18 13.87 -27.56
C THR A 473 -10.90 12.46 -27.06
N GLY A 474 -11.70 11.50 -27.49
CA GLY A 474 -11.49 10.11 -27.10
C GLY A 474 -12.17 9.13 -28.05
N GLU A 475 -11.94 7.86 -27.77
CA GLU A 475 -12.55 6.74 -28.48
C GLU A 475 -12.99 5.66 -27.51
N PHE A 476 -14.12 5.02 -27.81
CA PHE A 476 -14.46 3.74 -27.21
C PHE A 476 -13.39 2.70 -27.55
N GLY A 477 -12.94 1.95 -26.55
CA GLY A 477 -12.04 0.81 -26.66
C GLY A 477 -12.78 -0.51 -26.55
N GLY A 478 -12.05 -1.57 -26.19
CA GLY A 478 -12.66 -2.86 -25.88
C GLY A 478 -13.51 -2.80 -24.60
N ALA A 479 -14.53 -3.65 -24.53
CA ALA A 479 -15.40 -3.83 -23.39
C ALA A 479 -15.38 -5.27 -22.88
N LYS A 480 -15.81 -5.51 -21.64
CA LYS A 480 -15.91 -6.87 -21.08
C LYS A 480 -17.18 -7.04 -20.23
N ILE A 481 -17.86 -8.17 -20.38
CA ILE A 481 -19.08 -8.48 -19.62
C ILE A 481 -18.71 -8.98 -18.23
N GLN A 482 -19.26 -8.37 -17.18
CA GLN A 482 -18.96 -8.70 -15.80
C GLN A 482 -20.21 -8.97 -14.98
N CYS A 483 -20.11 -9.93 -14.05
CA CYS A 483 -21.07 -10.11 -12.96
C CYS A 483 -20.44 -9.69 -11.64
N ARG A 484 -21.25 -9.45 -10.61
CA ARG A 484 -20.72 -9.29 -9.26
C ARG A 484 -20.19 -10.64 -8.73
N ARG A 485 -19.07 -10.62 -8.00
CA ARG A 485 -18.42 -11.83 -7.48
C ARG A 485 -19.29 -12.58 -6.46
N ASP A 486 -20.05 -11.85 -5.64
CA ASP A 486 -21.02 -12.39 -4.68
C ASP A 486 -22.18 -13.16 -5.36
N GLN A 487 -22.59 -12.74 -6.56
CA GLN A 487 -23.66 -13.37 -7.34
C GLN A 487 -23.18 -14.56 -8.20
N LEU A 488 -21.87 -14.78 -8.33
CA LEU A 488 -21.31 -15.86 -9.17
C LEU A 488 -21.42 -17.24 -8.52
N ALA A 489 -21.05 -17.35 -7.24
CA ALA A 489 -21.06 -18.62 -6.49
C ALA A 489 -22.47 -19.18 -6.25
N HIS A 490 -23.50 -18.33 -6.32
CA HIS A 490 -24.88 -18.73 -6.07
C HIS A 490 -25.59 -19.13 -7.38
N MET A 491 -25.78 -20.43 -7.58
CA MET A 491 -26.69 -20.99 -8.61
C MET A 491 -28.12 -21.07 -8.06
N HIS A 492 -28.73 -19.91 -7.75
CA HIS A 492 -30.15 -19.90 -7.41
C HIS A 492 -31.01 -20.01 -8.68
N ARG A 493 -32.12 -20.74 -8.61
CA ARG A 493 -33.21 -20.75 -9.64
C ARG A 493 -33.88 -19.37 -9.84
N ARG A 494 -33.34 -18.29 -9.26
CA ARG A 494 -33.80 -16.93 -9.45
C ARG A 494 -33.29 -16.40 -10.79
N ARG A 495 -34.03 -16.68 -11.87
CA ARG A 495 -33.84 -16.02 -13.18
C ARG A 495 -33.90 -14.48 -13.09
N GLY A 496 -34.47 -13.94 -12.01
CA GLY A 496 -34.74 -12.51 -11.82
C GLY A 496 -33.78 -11.69 -10.95
N ALA A 497 -32.57 -12.14 -10.57
CA ALA A 497 -31.74 -11.38 -9.61
C ALA A 497 -30.24 -11.23 -9.93
N ARG A 498 -29.74 -11.71 -11.08
CA ARG A 498 -28.32 -11.54 -11.43
C ARG A 498 -28.12 -10.28 -12.25
N ASP A 499 -27.41 -9.32 -11.68
CA ASP A 499 -27.01 -8.11 -12.38
C ASP A 499 -25.83 -8.40 -13.29
N VAL A 500 -25.94 -7.94 -14.54
CA VAL A 500 -24.88 -8.01 -15.54
C VAL A 500 -24.43 -6.60 -15.90
N TYR A 501 -23.11 -6.42 -15.96
CA TYR A 501 -22.47 -5.15 -16.26
C TYR A 501 -21.64 -5.27 -17.52
N LEU A 502 -21.52 -4.20 -18.29
CA LEU A 502 -20.48 -4.06 -19.31
C LEU A 502 -19.43 -3.07 -18.81
N ASN A 503 -18.18 -3.50 -18.71
CA ASN A 503 -17.07 -2.62 -18.39
C ASN A 503 -16.44 -2.15 -19.70
N VAL A 504 -16.68 -0.88 -20.03
CA VAL A 504 -16.26 -0.24 -21.28
C VAL A 504 -14.94 0.48 -21.05
N SER A 505 -13.89 0.10 -21.79
CA SER A 505 -12.66 0.89 -21.83
C SER A 505 -12.87 2.11 -22.71
N VAL A 506 -12.51 3.29 -22.21
CA VAL A 506 -12.54 4.55 -22.95
C VAL A 506 -11.12 5.06 -23.03
N ARG A 507 -10.63 5.27 -24.25
CA ARG A 507 -9.32 5.86 -24.49
C ARG A 507 -9.51 7.37 -24.60
N VAL A 508 -8.83 8.15 -23.76
CA VAL A 508 -8.94 9.61 -23.75
C VAL A 508 -7.59 10.20 -24.15
N GLN A 509 -7.61 11.08 -25.15
CA GLN A 509 -6.44 11.81 -25.61
C GLN A 509 -6.24 13.03 -24.71
N SER A 510 -5.05 13.13 -24.10
CA SER A 510 -4.67 14.34 -23.37
C SER A 510 -4.47 15.53 -24.32
N GLN A 511 -4.35 16.75 -23.78
CA GLN A 511 -4.18 17.94 -24.61
C GLN A 511 -2.81 17.94 -25.34
N SER A 512 -1.75 17.44 -24.70
CA SER A 512 -0.44 17.26 -25.32
C SER A 512 -0.47 16.21 -26.44
N GLU A 513 -1.14 15.09 -26.22
CA GLU A 513 -1.31 14.07 -27.26
C GLU A 513 -2.15 14.57 -28.44
N ALA A 514 -3.12 15.47 -28.20
CA ALA A 514 -3.89 16.11 -29.27
C ALA A 514 -3.03 17.02 -30.15
N ARG A 515 -1.93 17.58 -29.62
CA ARG A 515 -0.93 18.35 -30.36
C ARG A 515 0.13 17.48 -31.08
N GLY A 516 0.07 16.14 -30.94
CA GLY A 516 1.03 15.22 -31.53
C GLY A 516 2.37 15.13 -30.79
N GLU A 517 2.44 15.68 -29.57
CA GLU A 517 3.64 15.63 -28.73
C GLU A 517 3.75 14.26 -28.03
N ARG A 518 4.97 13.71 -27.96
CA ARG A 518 5.19 12.45 -27.21
C ARG A 518 5.07 12.65 -25.70
N ARG A 519 5.42 13.84 -25.24
CA ARG A 519 5.37 14.31 -23.85
C ARG A 519 5.13 15.82 -23.87
N PRO A 520 4.48 16.38 -22.85
CA PRO A 520 4.38 17.84 -22.71
C PRO A 520 5.77 18.49 -22.68
N PRO A 521 5.93 19.75 -23.13
CA PRO A 521 7.24 20.39 -23.24
C PRO A 521 7.98 20.48 -21.91
N TYR A 522 7.27 20.75 -20.80
CA TYR A 522 7.84 20.78 -19.44
C TYR A 522 8.36 19.42 -18.95
N ALA A 523 8.00 18.31 -19.59
CA ALA A 523 8.58 17.00 -19.24
C ALA A 523 10.07 16.89 -19.58
N ALA A 524 10.62 17.82 -20.38
CA ALA A 524 12.06 17.93 -20.60
C ALA A 524 12.81 18.57 -19.41
N VAL A 525 12.10 19.33 -18.57
CA VAL A 525 12.61 20.02 -17.37
C VAL A 525 12.66 19.07 -16.16
N PHE A 526 11.68 18.17 -16.04
CA PHE A 526 11.62 17.22 -14.91
C PHE A 526 12.00 15.80 -15.33
N ARG A 527 13.07 15.29 -14.74
CA ARG A 527 13.48 13.89 -14.91
C ARG A 527 12.86 13.04 -13.80
N LEU A 528 11.92 12.17 -14.16
CA LEU A 528 11.32 11.18 -13.26
C LEU A 528 12.04 9.83 -13.40
N VAL A 529 12.54 9.26 -12.30
CA VAL A 529 13.41 8.07 -12.32
C VAL A 529 12.83 6.89 -11.54
N GLY A 530 12.70 5.74 -12.21
CA GLY A 530 12.26 4.47 -11.65
C GLY A 530 10.75 4.40 -11.36
N ASP A 531 10.28 3.28 -10.82
CA ASP A 531 8.86 3.05 -10.56
C ASP A 531 8.26 4.02 -9.54
N ASN A 532 9.10 4.56 -8.65
CA ASN A 532 8.67 5.57 -7.68
C ASN A 532 8.64 6.98 -8.25
N HIS A 533 9.08 7.20 -9.50
CA HIS A 533 9.06 8.51 -10.15
C HIS A 533 9.85 9.58 -9.38
N ARG A 534 11.04 9.22 -8.86
CA ARG A 534 11.90 10.18 -8.13
C ARG A 534 12.22 11.38 -9.03
N ALA A 535 11.88 12.57 -8.58
CA ALA A 535 11.97 13.80 -9.35
C ALA A 535 13.35 14.44 -9.22
N PHE A 536 13.92 14.82 -10.36
CA PHE A 536 15.11 15.64 -10.47
C PHE A 536 14.86 16.77 -11.47
N VAL A 537 15.42 17.94 -11.21
CA VAL A 537 15.28 19.10 -12.11
C VAL A 537 16.46 19.17 -13.06
N HIS A 538 16.18 19.37 -14.34
CA HIS A 538 17.14 19.82 -15.35
C HIS A 538 17.35 21.33 -15.20
N PHE A 539 18.20 21.72 -14.25
CA PHE A 539 18.48 23.13 -13.96
C PHE A 539 19.00 23.90 -15.18
N ASP A 540 19.68 23.21 -16.09
CA ASP A 540 20.20 23.71 -17.35
C ASP A 540 19.12 24.17 -18.34
N LYS A 541 17.88 23.69 -18.21
CA LYS A 541 16.79 23.95 -19.16
C LYS A 541 15.74 24.92 -18.64
N LEU A 542 15.81 25.32 -17.37
CA LEU A 542 14.80 26.15 -16.72
C LEU A 542 14.73 27.57 -17.32
N SER A 543 15.89 28.18 -17.60
CA SER A 543 16.00 29.52 -18.16
C SER A 543 15.32 29.61 -19.53
N ASP A 544 15.64 28.64 -20.39
CA ASP A 544 15.15 28.59 -21.77
C ASP A 544 13.66 28.28 -21.78
N TYR A 545 13.22 27.34 -20.94
CA TYR A 545 11.81 27.03 -20.79
C TYR A 545 10.98 28.25 -20.36
N LEU A 546 11.43 29.03 -19.36
CA LEU A 546 10.69 30.22 -18.94
C LEU A 546 10.71 31.34 -19.98
N ALA A 547 11.73 31.42 -20.84
CA ALA A 547 11.76 32.35 -21.94
C ALA A 547 10.76 31.96 -23.05
N GLU A 548 10.63 30.66 -23.34
CA GLU A 548 9.67 30.11 -24.32
C GLU A 548 8.23 30.07 -23.79
N HIS A 549 8.05 29.87 -22.49
CA HIS A 549 6.77 29.69 -21.81
C HIS A 549 6.60 30.68 -20.66
N PRO A 550 6.53 32.00 -20.92
CA PRO A 550 6.30 33.00 -19.88
C PRO A 550 4.94 32.81 -19.21
N ASP A 551 4.83 33.21 -17.95
CA ASP A 551 3.56 33.28 -17.24
C ASP A 551 2.63 34.33 -17.87
N ASP A 552 1.54 33.90 -18.50
CA ASP A 552 0.55 34.78 -19.16
C ASP A 552 -0.76 34.95 -18.35
N GLY A 553 -0.84 34.30 -17.18
CA GLY A 553 -1.98 34.40 -16.27
C GLY A 553 -3.17 33.51 -16.64
N LYS A 554 -3.08 32.65 -17.67
CA LYS A 554 -4.12 31.66 -17.96
C LYS A 554 -4.32 30.71 -16.78
N LEU A 555 -5.57 30.38 -16.53
CA LEU A 555 -5.99 29.56 -15.39
C LEU A 555 -6.34 28.15 -15.85
N GLY A 556 -6.55 27.24 -14.91
CA GLY A 556 -7.11 25.92 -15.22
C GLY A 556 -6.22 25.11 -16.16
N SER A 557 -6.85 24.31 -17.03
CA SER A 557 -6.12 23.48 -18.00
C SER A 557 -5.39 24.28 -19.07
N GLU A 558 -5.83 25.52 -19.35
CA GLU A 558 -5.27 26.35 -20.43
C GLU A 558 -3.88 26.91 -20.09
N GLY A 559 -3.55 27.02 -18.79
CA GLY A 559 -2.29 27.57 -18.31
C GLY A 559 -1.11 26.59 -18.24
N LEU A 560 -1.27 25.33 -18.66
CA LEU A 560 -0.20 24.31 -18.51
C LEU A 560 1.05 24.62 -19.37
N LEU A 561 0.89 25.41 -20.44
CA LEU A 561 1.97 25.82 -21.35
C LEU A 561 2.51 27.23 -21.06
N SER A 562 2.18 27.82 -19.91
CA SER A 562 2.60 29.16 -19.50
C SER A 562 3.09 29.15 -18.05
N GLY A 563 4.34 29.58 -17.82
CA GLY A 563 4.99 29.52 -16.53
C GLY A 563 5.37 28.10 -16.10
N LEU A 564 6.07 27.99 -14.97
CA LEU A 564 6.48 26.71 -14.40
C LEU A 564 6.17 26.67 -12.90
N ARG A 565 5.24 25.79 -12.51
CA ARG A 565 4.79 25.60 -11.14
C ARG A 565 4.88 24.14 -10.71
N VAL A 566 5.26 23.95 -9.46
CA VAL A 566 5.30 22.66 -8.79
C VAL A 566 4.42 22.74 -7.55
N MET A 567 3.57 21.73 -7.32
CA MET A 567 2.81 21.57 -6.08
C MET A 567 3.38 20.40 -5.29
N SER A 568 3.93 20.65 -4.12
CA SER A 568 4.29 19.57 -3.20
C SER A 568 3.11 19.13 -2.38
N VAL A 569 3.10 17.85 -2.00
CA VAL A 569 2.03 17.20 -1.24
C VAL A 569 2.65 16.33 -0.14
N ASP A 570 2.38 16.70 1.11
CA ASP A 570 2.60 15.87 2.29
C ASP A 570 1.29 15.12 2.58
N LEU A 571 1.34 13.79 2.61
CA LEU A 571 0.15 12.98 2.86
C LEU A 571 0.00 12.78 4.37
N GLY A 572 -1.24 12.68 4.85
CA GLY A 572 -1.48 12.54 6.29
C GLY A 572 -2.73 11.76 6.65
N LEU A 573 -2.89 11.51 7.96
CA LEU A 573 -4.05 10.82 8.53
C LEU A 573 -5.10 11.78 9.09
N ARG A 574 -4.66 12.89 9.72
CA ARG A 574 -5.55 13.93 10.29
C ARG A 574 -6.09 14.84 9.19
N THR A 575 -5.19 15.25 8.31
CA THR A 575 -5.48 15.89 7.02
C THR A 575 -5.00 14.96 5.93
N SER A 576 -5.86 14.61 4.97
CA SER A 576 -5.50 13.68 3.90
C SER A 576 -4.27 14.12 3.11
N ALA A 577 -4.20 15.41 2.77
CA ALA A 577 -3.09 16.02 2.05
C ALA A 577 -2.90 17.49 2.47
N SER A 578 -1.64 17.89 2.57
CA SER A 578 -1.19 19.25 2.85
C SER A 578 -0.30 19.71 1.69
N ILE A 579 -0.67 20.79 1.01
CA ILE A 579 -0.02 21.19 -0.24
C ILE A 579 0.71 22.52 -0.14
N SER A 580 1.72 22.70 -0.98
CA SER A 580 2.40 23.97 -1.18
C SER A 580 2.81 24.19 -2.64
N VAL A 581 2.36 25.28 -3.24
CA VAL A 581 2.60 25.64 -4.64
C VAL A 581 3.74 26.66 -4.72
N PHE A 582 4.70 26.38 -5.60
CA PHE A 582 5.82 27.26 -5.91
C PHE A 582 5.92 27.49 -7.41
N ARG A 583 6.19 28.74 -7.80
CA ARG A 583 6.40 29.19 -9.17
C ARG A 583 7.86 29.54 -9.40
N VAL A 584 8.44 29.10 -10.51
CA VAL A 584 9.76 29.59 -10.94
C VAL A 584 9.60 30.99 -11.52
N ALA A 585 10.33 31.96 -10.97
CA ALA A 585 10.29 33.36 -11.37
C ALA A 585 11.70 33.94 -11.38
N ARG A 586 11.87 35.08 -12.06
CA ARG A 586 13.12 35.83 -11.92
C ARG A 586 13.12 36.61 -10.61
N LYS A 587 14.28 36.76 -9.98
CA LYS A 587 14.43 37.38 -8.66
C LYS A 587 14.10 38.88 -8.67
N ASP A 588 14.32 39.54 -9.80
CA ASP A 588 14.00 40.94 -10.08
C ASP A 588 12.50 41.22 -10.25
N GLU A 589 11.69 40.19 -10.52
CA GLU A 589 10.22 40.30 -10.66
C GLU A 589 9.49 40.29 -9.30
N LEU A 590 10.18 40.02 -8.20
CA LEU A 590 9.58 39.89 -6.88
C LEU A 590 9.12 41.24 -6.33
N LYS A 591 7.81 41.41 -6.21
CA LYS A 591 7.21 42.56 -5.51
C LYS A 591 6.73 42.14 -4.12
N PRO A 592 6.90 42.98 -3.08
CA PRO A 592 6.28 42.74 -1.79
C PRO A 592 4.76 42.68 -1.95
N ASN A 593 4.10 41.84 -1.14
CA ASN A 593 2.64 41.76 -1.16
C ASN A 593 1.99 43.05 -0.65
N SER A 594 0.65 43.11 -0.63
CA SER A 594 -0.12 44.28 -0.16
C SER A 594 0.19 44.72 1.29
N LYS A 595 0.89 43.90 2.08
CA LYS A 595 1.36 44.20 3.44
C LYS A 595 2.86 44.52 3.52
N GLY A 596 3.51 44.80 2.39
CA GLY A 596 4.94 45.12 2.34
C GLY A 596 5.87 43.93 2.58
N ARG A 597 5.36 42.69 2.62
CA ARG A 597 6.17 41.50 2.93
C ARG A 597 6.76 40.94 1.63
N VAL A 598 8.07 40.81 1.59
CA VAL A 598 8.78 40.10 0.51
C VAL A 598 8.25 38.65 0.46
N PRO A 599 7.90 38.13 -0.73
CA PRO A 599 7.44 36.75 -0.89
C PRO A 599 8.47 35.75 -0.35
N PHE A 600 8.00 34.63 0.19
CA PHE A 600 8.89 33.53 0.53
C PHE A 600 9.37 32.83 -0.74
N PHE A 601 10.66 32.56 -0.86
CA PHE A 601 11.22 31.86 -2.01
C PHE A 601 12.39 30.95 -1.63
N PHE A 602 12.68 29.97 -2.47
CA PHE A 602 13.88 29.16 -2.42
C PHE A 602 14.84 29.50 -3.57
N PRO A 603 16.17 29.49 -3.33
CA PRO A 603 17.14 29.57 -4.42
C PRO A 603 17.07 28.31 -5.30
N ILE A 604 17.30 28.49 -6.60
CA ILE A 604 17.36 27.39 -7.56
C ILE A 604 18.82 27.12 -7.90
N LYS A 605 19.27 25.89 -7.67
CA LYS A 605 20.64 25.47 -7.97
C LYS A 605 20.98 25.76 -9.44
N GLY A 606 22.14 26.36 -9.66
CA GLY A 606 22.69 26.63 -11.00
C GLY A 606 22.11 27.85 -11.72
N ASN A 607 21.12 28.55 -11.16
CA ASN A 607 20.53 29.75 -11.76
C ASN A 607 20.34 30.85 -10.71
N ASP A 608 21.33 31.74 -10.56
CA ASP A 608 21.28 32.80 -9.54
C ASP A 608 20.18 33.85 -9.79
N ASN A 609 19.71 33.98 -11.03
CA ASN A 609 18.62 34.87 -11.40
C ASN A 609 17.22 34.26 -11.18
N LEU A 610 17.12 32.93 -11.05
CA LEU A 610 15.84 32.25 -10.88
C LEU A 610 15.63 31.81 -9.44
N VAL A 611 14.39 31.96 -8.97
CA VAL A 611 13.96 31.55 -7.64
C VAL A 611 12.63 30.81 -7.72
N ALA A 612 12.38 29.91 -6.78
CA ALA A 612 11.09 29.27 -6.61
C ALA A 612 10.28 30.05 -5.57
N VAL A 613 9.29 30.82 -6.02
CA VAL A 613 8.46 31.70 -5.21
C VAL A 613 7.24 30.96 -4.71
N HIS A 614 6.99 31.01 -3.41
CA HIS A 614 5.78 30.45 -2.80
C HIS A 614 4.54 31.24 -3.23
N GLU A 615 3.52 30.55 -3.74
CA GLU A 615 2.24 31.16 -4.12
C GLU A 615 1.15 30.93 -3.06
N ARG A 616 1.00 29.68 -2.61
CA ARG A 616 -0.05 29.28 -1.66
C ARG A 616 0.27 27.97 -0.97
N SER A 617 -0.26 27.79 0.23
CA SER A 617 -0.29 26.51 0.94
C SER A 617 -1.71 26.25 1.43
N GLN A 618 -2.15 24.99 1.38
CA GLN A 618 -3.53 24.64 1.72
C GLN A 618 -3.62 23.25 2.35
N LEU A 619 -4.52 23.10 3.33
CA LEU A 619 -4.91 21.80 3.86
C LEU A 619 -6.04 21.24 3.00
N LEU A 620 -5.76 20.21 2.20
CA LEU A 620 -6.75 19.53 1.37
C LEU A 620 -7.52 18.49 2.19
N LYS A 621 -8.24 18.99 3.19
CA LYS A 621 -9.14 18.17 4.02
C LYS A 621 -10.22 17.53 3.15
N LEU A 622 -10.43 16.23 3.34
CA LEU A 622 -11.62 15.53 2.85
C LEU A 622 -12.79 15.74 3.84
N PRO A 623 -14.05 15.53 3.42
CA PRO A 623 -15.20 15.63 4.32
C PRO A 623 -15.00 14.78 5.59
N GLY A 624 -15.15 15.39 6.77
CA GLY A 624 -15.02 14.72 8.07
C GLY A 624 -13.65 14.83 8.73
N GLU A 625 -12.70 15.56 8.13
CA GLU A 625 -11.36 15.86 8.69
C GLU A 625 -11.32 17.21 9.43
N THR A 626 -12.48 17.74 9.78
CA THR A 626 -12.66 18.91 10.63
C THR A 626 -13.05 18.50 12.05
N GLU A 627 -12.91 19.40 13.01
CA GLU A 627 -13.24 19.18 14.42
C GLU A 627 -13.94 20.43 14.99
N SER A 628 -15.05 20.21 15.70
CA SER A 628 -15.78 21.21 16.47
C SER A 628 -16.29 20.56 17.77
N LYS A 629 -16.81 21.36 18.71
CA LYS A 629 -17.38 20.86 19.98
C LYS A 629 -18.49 19.83 19.73
N ASP A 630 -19.44 20.16 18.86
CA ASP A 630 -20.58 19.29 18.56
C ASP A 630 -20.16 18.02 17.80
N LEU A 631 -19.25 18.15 16.84
CA LEU A 631 -18.71 16.99 16.12
C LEU A 631 -18.00 16.02 17.07
N ARG A 632 -17.23 16.54 18.04
CA ARG A 632 -16.55 15.73 19.06
C ARG A 632 -17.57 14.95 19.90
N ALA A 633 -18.59 15.62 20.40
CA ALA A 633 -19.66 14.99 21.19
C ALA A 633 -20.36 13.87 20.40
N ILE A 634 -20.72 14.09 19.13
CA ILE A 634 -21.35 13.07 18.28
C ILE A 634 -20.39 11.89 18.01
N ARG A 635 -19.10 12.15 17.81
CA ARG A 635 -18.06 11.11 17.57
C ARG A 635 -17.79 10.25 18.80
N GLU A 636 -17.93 10.81 19.98
CA GLU A 636 -17.88 10.10 21.25
C GLU A 636 -19.14 9.26 21.48
N GLU A 637 -20.32 9.87 21.34
CA GLU A 637 -21.63 9.23 21.47
C GLU A 637 -21.76 7.99 20.59
N ARG A 638 -21.48 8.12 19.29
CA ARG A 638 -21.61 7.00 18.34
C ARG A 638 -20.73 5.80 18.67
N GLN A 639 -19.69 5.98 19.50
CA GLN A 639 -18.78 4.94 19.96
C GLN A 639 -19.04 4.49 21.40
N ARG A 640 -19.91 5.17 22.17
CA ARG A 640 -20.10 4.91 23.60
C ARG A 640 -20.49 3.46 23.86
N THR A 641 -21.58 3.01 23.27
CA THR A 641 -22.08 1.63 23.41
C THR A 641 -21.04 0.60 22.95
N LEU A 642 -20.33 0.87 21.85
CA LEU A 642 -19.27 -0.01 21.36
C LEU A 642 -18.08 -0.13 22.33
N ARG A 643 -17.70 0.98 22.98
CA ARG A 643 -16.63 0.99 24.00
C ARG A 643 -17.10 0.25 25.26
N GLN A 644 -18.35 0.46 25.67
CA GLN A 644 -18.93 -0.23 26.82
C GLN A 644 -18.93 -1.75 26.63
N LEU A 645 -19.48 -2.21 25.51
CA LEU A 645 -19.50 -3.63 25.18
C LEU A 645 -18.09 -4.22 25.04
N ARG A 646 -17.10 -3.45 24.59
CA ARG A 646 -15.72 -3.93 24.53
C ARG A 646 -15.14 -4.19 25.93
N THR A 647 -15.35 -3.28 26.87
CA THR A 647 -14.86 -3.40 28.25
C THR A 647 -15.57 -4.53 28.98
N GLN A 648 -16.91 -4.60 28.88
CA GLN A 648 -17.70 -5.70 29.45
C GLN A 648 -17.21 -7.07 28.98
N LEU A 649 -16.90 -7.22 27.68
CA LEU A 649 -16.40 -8.48 27.13
C LEU A 649 -14.99 -8.82 27.63
N ALA A 650 -14.19 -7.82 28.02
CA ALA A 650 -12.87 -8.05 28.63
C ALA A 650 -13.02 -8.61 30.05
N TYR A 651 -13.91 -8.04 30.87
CA TYR A 651 -14.21 -8.54 32.21
C TYR A 651 -14.87 -9.93 32.17
N LEU A 652 -15.72 -10.17 31.17
CA LEU A 652 -16.30 -11.49 30.96
C LEU A 652 -15.23 -12.57 30.70
N ARG A 653 -14.14 -12.25 29.98
CA ARG A 653 -13.01 -13.17 29.81
C ARG A 653 -12.24 -13.40 31.11
N LEU A 654 -12.10 -12.40 31.97
CA LEU A 654 -11.51 -12.56 33.30
C LEU A 654 -12.35 -13.53 34.15
N LEU A 655 -13.68 -13.39 34.13
CA LEU A 655 -14.59 -14.30 34.82
C LEU A 655 -14.46 -15.74 34.30
N VAL A 656 -14.41 -15.94 32.97
CA VAL A 656 -14.18 -17.28 32.38
C VAL A 656 -12.88 -17.91 32.89
N ARG A 657 -11.81 -17.13 33.07
CA ARG A 657 -10.53 -17.64 33.59
C ARG A 657 -10.60 -18.10 35.05
N CYS A 658 -11.60 -17.68 35.82
CA CYS A 658 -11.83 -18.14 37.19
C CYS A 658 -12.36 -19.58 37.24
N GLY A 659 -12.87 -20.11 36.11
CA GLY A 659 -13.23 -21.52 35.92
C GLY A 659 -12.12 -22.35 35.28
N SER A 660 -10.87 -21.90 35.35
CA SER A 660 -9.70 -22.64 34.85
C SER A 660 -9.42 -23.87 35.71
N GLU A 661 -9.11 -25.00 35.08
CA GLU A 661 -8.63 -26.21 35.76
C GLU A 661 -7.25 -26.00 36.40
N ASP A 662 -6.44 -25.10 35.85
CA ASP A 662 -5.20 -24.60 36.49
C ASP A 662 -5.54 -23.71 37.70
N VAL A 663 -5.28 -24.24 38.90
CA VAL A 663 -5.49 -23.61 40.21
C VAL A 663 -4.80 -22.24 40.32
N GLY A 664 -3.52 -22.16 39.95
CA GLY A 664 -2.76 -20.91 40.03
C GLY A 664 -3.27 -19.86 39.04
N ARG A 665 -3.84 -20.28 37.91
CA ARG A 665 -4.46 -19.35 36.94
C ARG A 665 -5.81 -18.84 37.41
N ARG A 666 -6.67 -19.70 37.98
CA ARG A 666 -7.98 -19.27 38.50
C ARG A 666 -7.82 -18.31 39.68
N GLU A 667 -6.93 -18.59 40.63
CA GLU A 667 -6.71 -17.76 41.82
C GLU A 667 -6.21 -16.36 41.45
N ARG A 668 -5.18 -16.28 40.59
CA ARG A 668 -4.67 -15.00 40.08
C ARG A 668 -5.70 -14.23 39.26
N SER A 669 -6.62 -14.92 38.60
CA SER A 669 -7.68 -14.26 37.81
C SER A 669 -8.82 -13.78 38.71
N TRP A 670 -9.15 -14.55 39.74
CA TRP A 670 -10.15 -14.22 40.75
C TRP A 670 -9.71 -13.03 41.61
N ALA A 671 -8.46 -13.01 42.08
CA ALA A 671 -7.87 -11.89 42.81
C ALA A 671 -8.07 -10.56 42.07
N LYS A 672 -7.78 -10.54 40.76
CA LYS A 672 -7.98 -9.35 39.91
C LYS A 672 -9.42 -8.85 39.82
N LEU A 673 -10.42 -9.71 40.03
CA LEU A 673 -11.83 -9.32 40.02
C LEU A 673 -12.31 -8.79 41.37
N ILE A 674 -11.66 -9.16 42.47
CA ILE A 674 -12.09 -8.79 43.83
C ILE A 674 -11.22 -7.71 44.50
N GLU A 675 -9.96 -7.56 44.06
CA GLU A 675 -9.01 -6.57 44.61
C GLU A 675 -9.35 -5.14 44.19
N GLN A 676 -9.99 -4.96 43.03
CA GLN A 676 -10.37 -3.64 42.52
C GLN A 676 -11.89 -3.56 42.34
N PRO A 677 -12.51 -2.40 42.62
CA PRO A 677 -13.92 -2.18 42.31
C PRO A 677 -14.21 -2.46 40.84
N VAL A 678 -15.37 -3.07 40.57
CA VAL A 678 -15.83 -3.24 39.20
C VAL A 678 -16.05 -1.85 38.59
N ASP A 679 -15.27 -1.53 37.56
CA ASP A 679 -15.50 -0.37 36.70
C ASP A 679 -15.49 1.02 37.38
N ALA A 680 -14.45 1.31 38.18
CA ALA A 680 -14.24 2.65 38.77
C ALA A 680 -14.25 3.80 37.73
N ALA A 681 -13.99 3.49 36.45
CA ALA A 681 -13.99 4.43 35.34
C ALA A 681 -15.36 4.61 34.65
N ASN A 682 -16.41 3.91 35.08
CA ASN A 682 -17.76 3.92 34.49
C ASN A 682 -17.75 3.66 32.97
N HIS A 683 -17.04 2.63 32.55
CA HIS A 683 -16.90 2.17 31.17
C HIS A 683 -17.83 1.01 30.81
N MET A 684 -18.73 0.56 31.67
CA MET A 684 -19.73 -0.48 31.40
C MET A 684 -21.14 0.11 31.33
N THR A 685 -22.12 -0.64 30.81
CA THR A 685 -23.52 -0.27 31.00
C THR A 685 -23.97 -0.61 32.42
N PRO A 686 -24.85 0.21 33.04
CA PRO A 686 -25.23 0.03 34.44
C PRO A 686 -25.91 -1.33 34.69
N ASP A 687 -26.86 -1.71 33.83
CA ASP A 687 -27.63 -2.96 33.93
C ASP A 687 -26.74 -4.22 33.90
N TRP A 688 -25.74 -4.25 33.01
CA TRP A 688 -24.83 -5.39 32.93
C TRP A 688 -23.82 -5.41 34.06
N ARG A 689 -23.34 -4.24 34.49
CA ARG A 689 -22.42 -4.12 35.62
C ARG A 689 -23.05 -4.66 36.89
N GLU A 690 -24.29 -4.25 37.20
CA GLU A 690 -25.04 -4.76 38.36
C GLU A 690 -25.22 -6.28 38.27
N ALA A 691 -25.57 -6.82 37.10
CA ALA A 691 -25.65 -8.26 36.89
C ALA A 691 -24.30 -8.97 37.11
N PHE A 692 -23.19 -8.36 36.71
CA PHE A 692 -21.84 -8.88 36.92
C PHE A 692 -21.44 -8.84 38.41
N GLU A 693 -21.70 -7.73 39.10
CA GLU A 693 -21.45 -7.56 40.53
C GLU A 693 -22.25 -8.58 41.38
N ASN A 694 -23.52 -8.81 41.04
CA ASN A 694 -24.35 -9.83 41.70
C ASN A 694 -23.72 -11.24 41.59
N GLU A 695 -23.23 -11.60 40.41
CA GLU A 695 -22.54 -12.87 40.21
C GLU A 695 -21.17 -12.91 40.91
N LEU A 696 -20.42 -11.81 40.96
CA LEU A 696 -19.18 -11.73 41.75
C LEU A 696 -19.45 -11.91 43.24
N GLN A 697 -20.46 -11.25 43.82
CA GLN A 697 -20.81 -11.39 45.23
C GLN A 697 -21.26 -12.82 45.55
N LYS A 698 -22.08 -13.42 44.67
CA LYS A 698 -22.45 -14.82 44.77
C LYS A 698 -21.22 -15.73 44.79
N LEU A 699 -20.29 -15.54 43.86
CA LEU A 699 -19.05 -16.32 43.82
C LEU A 699 -18.16 -16.04 45.05
N LYS A 700 -18.06 -14.80 45.53
CA LYS A 700 -17.34 -14.51 46.80
C LYS A 700 -17.86 -15.33 47.98
N SER A 701 -19.17 -15.60 48.04
CA SER A 701 -19.77 -16.45 49.09
C SER A 701 -19.53 -17.95 48.92
N LEU A 702 -18.97 -18.39 47.78
CA LEU A 702 -18.64 -19.78 47.49
C LEU A 702 -17.13 -20.04 47.49
N HIS A 703 -16.32 -19.00 47.25
CA HIS A 703 -14.88 -19.10 47.13
C HIS A 703 -14.25 -19.61 48.43
N GLY A 704 -13.54 -20.75 48.35
CA GLY A 704 -12.93 -21.43 49.50
C GLY A 704 -13.91 -22.23 50.37
N ILE A 705 -15.21 -22.20 50.08
CA ILE A 705 -16.25 -22.93 50.83
C ILE A 705 -16.70 -24.17 50.06
N CYS A 706 -16.96 -24.05 48.76
CA CYS A 706 -17.38 -25.19 47.93
C CYS A 706 -16.20 -25.96 47.36
N SER A 707 -16.46 -27.17 46.84
CA SER A 707 -15.45 -27.93 46.12
C SER A 707 -15.04 -27.24 44.81
N ASP A 708 -13.86 -27.57 44.29
CA ASP A 708 -13.37 -27.06 43.00
C ASP A 708 -14.34 -27.29 41.84
N LYS A 709 -14.99 -28.47 41.80
CA LYS A 709 -15.95 -28.80 40.75
C LYS A 709 -17.22 -27.97 40.86
N GLU A 710 -17.76 -27.82 42.07
CA GLU A 710 -18.93 -26.97 42.32
C GLU A 710 -18.64 -25.49 42.06
N TRP A 711 -17.44 -25.03 42.44
CA TRP A 711 -16.95 -23.68 42.14
C TRP A 711 -16.94 -23.44 40.63
N MET A 712 -16.27 -24.32 39.88
CA MET A 712 -16.14 -24.17 38.43
C MET A 712 -17.52 -24.18 37.77
N ASP A 713 -18.41 -25.08 38.17
CA ASP A 713 -19.77 -25.14 37.64
C ASP A 713 -20.55 -23.84 37.90
N ALA A 714 -20.48 -23.32 39.13
CA ALA A 714 -21.08 -22.03 39.49
C ALA A 714 -20.50 -20.86 38.68
N VAL A 715 -19.18 -20.85 38.42
CA VAL A 715 -18.55 -19.87 37.54
C VAL A 715 -19.09 -19.99 36.11
N TYR A 716 -19.16 -21.19 35.53
CA TYR A 716 -19.68 -21.37 34.17
C TYR A 716 -21.16 -21.01 34.04
N GLU A 717 -21.98 -21.29 35.05
CA GLU A 717 -23.36 -20.81 35.11
C GLU A 717 -23.45 -19.29 35.15
N SER A 718 -22.62 -18.63 35.97
CA SER A 718 -22.58 -17.18 36.05
C SER A 718 -22.21 -16.56 34.70
N VAL A 719 -21.17 -17.09 34.03
CA VAL A 719 -20.75 -16.70 32.67
C VAL A 719 -21.91 -16.80 31.70
N ARG A 720 -22.70 -17.88 31.74
CA ARG A 720 -23.87 -18.06 30.87
C ARG A 720 -24.90 -16.96 31.05
N ARG A 721 -25.18 -16.54 32.29
CA ARG A 721 -26.16 -15.50 32.63
C ARG A 721 -25.71 -14.14 32.12
N VAL A 722 -24.51 -13.70 32.51
CA VAL A 722 -23.98 -12.38 32.11
C VAL A 722 -23.71 -12.30 30.60
N TRP A 723 -23.30 -13.41 29.96
CA TRP A 723 -23.13 -13.47 28.51
C TRP A 723 -24.47 -13.37 27.77
N ARG A 724 -25.53 -14.08 28.23
CA ARG A 724 -26.87 -13.97 27.63
C ARG A 724 -27.44 -12.56 27.78
N HIS A 725 -27.22 -11.93 28.93
CA HIS A 725 -27.63 -10.54 29.17
C HIS A 725 -26.93 -9.58 28.20
N MET A 726 -25.60 -9.67 28.10
CA MET A 726 -24.82 -8.90 27.11
C MET A 726 -25.25 -9.17 25.67
N GLY A 727 -25.61 -10.42 25.33
CA GLY A 727 -26.06 -10.79 24.00
C GLY A 727 -27.31 -10.03 23.55
N LYS A 728 -28.21 -9.67 24.48
CA LYS A 728 -29.36 -8.81 24.18
C LYS A 728 -28.90 -7.38 23.85
N GLN A 729 -27.96 -6.82 24.61
CA GLN A 729 -27.39 -5.49 24.34
C GLN A 729 -26.69 -5.43 22.98
N VAL A 730 -25.91 -6.47 22.63
CA VAL A 730 -25.25 -6.57 21.32
C VAL A 730 -26.28 -6.63 20.18
N ARG A 731 -27.38 -7.37 20.35
CA ARG A 731 -28.47 -7.45 19.37
C ARG A 731 -29.11 -6.08 19.14
N ASP A 732 -29.38 -5.32 20.20
CA ASP A 732 -30.06 -4.03 20.10
C ASP A 732 -29.14 -2.94 19.55
N TRP A 733 -27.87 -2.92 19.98
CA TRP A 733 -26.84 -2.09 19.36
C TRP A 733 -26.72 -2.34 17.84
N ARG A 734 -26.74 -3.61 17.41
CA ARG A 734 -26.70 -3.98 15.98
C ARG A 734 -27.92 -3.48 15.20
N LYS A 735 -29.11 -3.50 15.82
CA LYS A 735 -30.34 -2.97 15.22
C LYS A 735 -30.23 -1.46 15.02
N ASP A 736 -29.80 -0.72 16.04
CA ASP A 736 -29.56 0.73 15.92
C ASP A 736 -28.50 1.06 14.86
N VAL A 737 -27.46 0.23 14.71
CA VAL A 737 -26.45 0.44 13.67
C VAL A 737 -27.02 0.37 12.25
N ARG A 738 -27.93 -0.57 12.00
CA ARG A 738 -28.45 -0.85 10.64
C ARG A 738 -29.72 -0.06 10.32
N SER A 739 -30.60 0.08 11.29
CA SER A 739 -31.95 0.62 11.14
C SER A 739 -32.16 1.89 11.97
N GLY A 740 -31.15 2.37 12.71
CA GLY A 740 -31.26 3.59 13.50
C GLY A 740 -31.42 4.84 12.63
N GLU A 741 -32.32 5.71 13.05
CA GLU A 741 -32.67 6.97 12.39
C GLU A 741 -31.65 8.06 12.73
N ARG A 742 -30.43 7.91 12.23
CA ARG A 742 -29.38 8.93 12.40
C ARG A 742 -29.56 10.06 11.39
N PRO A 743 -29.25 11.33 11.77
CA PRO A 743 -29.28 12.45 10.83
C PRO A 743 -28.44 12.18 9.57
N LYS A 744 -29.01 12.46 8.39
CA LYS A 744 -28.34 12.32 7.09
C LYS A 744 -28.24 13.69 6.43
N ILE A 745 -27.07 14.01 5.90
CA ILE A 745 -26.82 15.27 5.21
C ILE A 745 -27.61 15.30 3.88
N ARG A 746 -28.22 16.45 3.57
CA ARG A 746 -28.88 16.74 2.28
C ARG A 746 -28.06 17.79 1.55
N GLY A 747 -27.70 17.53 0.28
CA GLY A 747 -26.83 18.44 -0.50
C GLY A 747 -25.38 18.46 -0.01
N TYR A 748 -24.63 19.49 -0.40
CA TYR A 748 -23.27 19.71 0.10
C TYR A 748 -23.32 20.38 1.48
N ALA A 749 -22.56 19.82 2.43
CA ALA A 749 -22.33 20.45 3.73
C ALA A 749 -20.86 20.27 4.14
N LYS A 750 -20.27 21.33 4.70
CA LYS A 750 -19.02 21.22 5.45
C LYS A 750 -19.29 20.58 6.82
N ASP A 751 -18.23 20.20 7.52
CA ASP A 751 -18.30 19.77 8.93
C ASP A 751 -19.23 18.58 9.19
N VAL A 752 -18.92 17.47 8.52
CA VAL A 752 -19.66 16.21 8.65
C VAL A 752 -19.06 15.31 9.74
N VAL A 753 -19.89 14.44 10.35
CA VAL A 753 -19.48 13.57 11.48
C VAL A 753 -18.30 12.66 11.13
N GLY A 754 -18.30 12.05 9.96
CA GLY A 754 -17.24 11.12 9.52
C GLY A 754 -16.82 11.30 8.08
N GLY A 755 -17.79 11.44 7.16
CA GLY A 755 -17.50 11.64 5.74
C GLY A 755 -16.52 10.59 5.20
N ASN A 756 -15.45 11.08 4.59
CA ASN A 756 -14.40 10.30 3.96
C ASN A 756 -13.17 10.15 4.89
N SER A 757 -13.25 10.52 6.17
CA SER A 757 -12.13 10.51 7.10
C SER A 757 -11.69 9.09 7.50
N ILE A 758 -10.42 8.96 7.93
CA ILE A 758 -9.89 7.72 8.50
C ILE A 758 -10.67 7.31 9.76
N GLU A 759 -11.10 8.28 10.58
CA GLU A 759 -11.87 8.00 11.80
C GLU A 759 -13.20 7.29 11.50
N GLN A 760 -13.87 7.63 10.40
CA GLN A 760 -15.08 6.91 9.98
C GLN A 760 -14.74 5.45 9.65
N ILE A 761 -13.74 5.22 8.81
CA ILE A 761 -13.34 3.89 8.37
C ILE A 761 -12.91 3.06 9.59
N GLU A 762 -12.18 3.68 10.52
CA GLU A 762 -11.78 3.05 11.78
C GLU A 762 -12.99 2.76 12.67
N TYR A 763 -14.00 3.63 12.71
CA TYR A 763 -15.26 3.35 13.41
C TYR A 763 -15.91 2.07 12.86
N LEU A 764 -15.98 1.89 11.54
CA LEU A 764 -16.50 0.66 10.93
C LEU A 764 -15.62 -0.57 11.26
N GLU A 765 -14.30 -0.43 11.16
CA GLU A 765 -13.33 -1.50 11.50
C GLU A 765 -13.43 -1.89 12.99
N ARG A 766 -13.68 -0.94 13.90
CA ARG A 766 -13.88 -1.20 15.33
C ARG A 766 -15.14 -2.03 15.59
N GLN A 767 -16.21 -1.80 14.84
CA GLN A 767 -17.40 -2.65 14.90
C GLN A 767 -17.11 -4.07 14.42
N TYR A 768 -16.41 -4.20 13.28
CA TYR A 768 -16.00 -5.49 12.75
C TYR A 768 -15.14 -6.27 13.75
N LYS A 769 -14.11 -5.63 14.31
CA LYS A 769 -13.22 -6.23 15.32
C LYS A 769 -13.97 -6.64 16.59
N PHE A 770 -14.90 -5.82 17.08
CA PHE A 770 -15.73 -6.17 18.22
C PHE A 770 -16.63 -7.37 17.91
N LEU A 771 -17.34 -7.37 16.78
CA LEU A 771 -18.20 -8.48 16.39
C LEU A 771 -17.41 -9.78 16.25
N LYS A 772 -16.21 -9.73 15.65
CA LYS A 772 -15.32 -10.89 15.56
C LYS A 772 -14.92 -11.39 16.95
N SER A 773 -14.58 -10.47 17.86
CA SER A 773 -14.22 -10.75 19.25
C SER A 773 -15.39 -11.35 20.05
N TRP A 774 -16.61 -10.88 19.81
CA TRP A 774 -17.85 -11.37 20.41
C TRP A 774 -18.23 -12.76 19.89
N SER A 775 -18.18 -12.99 18.57
CA SER A 775 -18.53 -14.28 17.96
C SER A 775 -17.53 -15.38 18.27
N PHE A 776 -16.24 -15.06 18.40
CA PHE A 776 -15.20 -16.02 18.79
C PHE A 776 -14.88 -15.98 20.29
N PHE A 777 -15.76 -15.42 21.12
CA PHE A 777 -15.62 -15.47 22.57
C PHE A 777 -15.79 -16.90 23.08
N GLY A 778 -14.77 -17.41 23.78
CA GLY A 778 -14.79 -18.71 24.40
C GLY A 778 -15.42 -18.69 25.78
N LYS A 779 -16.39 -19.57 26.02
CA LYS A 779 -16.99 -19.79 27.35
C LYS A 779 -16.12 -20.66 28.25
N VAL A 780 -15.25 -21.49 27.69
CA VAL A 780 -14.29 -22.35 28.41
C VAL A 780 -12.93 -21.66 28.47
N SER A 781 -12.28 -21.65 29.64
CA SER A 781 -10.94 -21.08 29.78
C SER A 781 -9.92 -21.86 28.94
N GLY A 782 -8.96 -21.16 28.34
CA GLY A 782 -7.88 -21.78 27.55
C GLY A 782 -8.23 -22.22 26.13
N GLN A 783 -9.52 -22.37 25.77
CA GLN A 783 -9.89 -22.81 24.43
C GLN A 783 -9.57 -21.76 23.34
N VAL A 784 -9.08 -22.21 22.19
CA VAL A 784 -8.78 -21.34 21.04
C VAL A 784 -9.86 -21.48 19.97
N ILE A 785 -10.74 -20.48 19.87
CA ILE A 785 -11.77 -20.43 18.81
C ILE A 785 -11.25 -19.63 17.62
N ARG A 786 -11.20 -20.30 16.46
CA ARG A 786 -10.81 -19.69 15.17
C ARG A 786 -12.00 -19.75 14.21
N ALA A 787 -11.93 -18.97 13.15
CA ALA A 787 -12.89 -19.11 12.07
C ALA A 787 -12.66 -20.45 11.36
N GLU A 788 -13.74 -21.14 10.97
CA GLU A 788 -13.65 -22.36 10.17
C GLU A 788 -13.02 -22.06 8.80
N LYS A 789 -12.36 -23.05 8.19
CA LYS A 789 -11.79 -22.90 6.85
C LYS A 789 -12.90 -22.55 5.85
N GLY A 790 -12.70 -21.49 5.07
CA GLY A 790 -13.69 -21.02 4.08
C GLY A 790 -14.81 -20.14 4.65
N SER A 791 -14.89 -19.96 5.97
CA SER A 791 -15.90 -19.09 6.57
C SER A 791 -15.67 -17.61 6.23
N ARG A 792 -16.75 -16.87 6.01
CA ARG A 792 -16.75 -15.41 5.84
C ARG A 792 -17.48 -14.76 7.01
N PHE A 793 -16.97 -13.62 7.48
CA PHE A 793 -17.54 -12.92 8.64
C PHE A 793 -18.03 -11.53 8.24
N ALA A 794 -19.26 -11.18 8.64
CA ALA A 794 -19.88 -9.86 8.44
C ALA A 794 -19.72 -9.28 7.02
N ILE A 795 -19.99 -10.09 5.97
CA ILE A 795 -19.72 -9.82 4.55
C ILE A 795 -20.12 -8.39 4.14
N THR A 796 -21.38 -8.00 4.33
CA THR A 796 -21.89 -6.68 3.94
C THR A 796 -21.19 -5.52 4.65
N LEU A 797 -20.82 -5.67 5.93
CA LEU A 797 -20.05 -4.65 6.65
C LEU A 797 -18.63 -4.55 6.07
N ARG A 798 -18.03 -5.68 5.71
CA ARG A 798 -16.69 -5.71 5.14
C ARG A 798 -16.65 -5.06 3.75
N GLU A 799 -17.61 -5.39 2.89
CA GLU A 799 -17.79 -4.75 1.59
C GLU A 799 -17.99 -3.23 1.73
N HIS A 800 -18.78 -2.78 2.72
CA HIS A 800 -18.96 -1.36 2.99
C HIS A 800 -17.66 -0.67 3.43
N ILE A 801 -16.83 -1.32 4.25
CA ILE A 801 -15.51 -0.80 4.65
C ILE A 801 -14.60 -0.64 3.42
N ASP A 802 -14.58 -1.64 2.54
CA ASP A 802 -13.72 -1.62 1.36
C ASP A 802 -14.18 -0.55 0.36
N HIS A 803 -15.50 -0.40 0.16
CA HIS A 803 -16.06 0.70 -0.64
C HIS A 803 -15.77 2.08 -0.06
N ALA A 804 -15.83 2.24 1.27
CA ALA A 804 -15.48 3.51 1.92
C ALA A 804 -14.00 3.88 1.72
N LYS A 805 -13.10 2.90 1.76
CA LYS A 805 -11.67 3.08 1.45
C LYS A 805 -11.45 3.46 -0.02
N GLU A 806 -12.13 2.77 -0.94
CA GLU A 806 -12.04 3.05 -2.38
C GLU A 806 -12.55 4.47 -2.73
N ASP A 807 -13.68 4.90 -2.15
CA ASP A 807 -14.23 6.25 -2.36
C ASP A 807 -13.31 7.34 -1.77
N ARG A 808 -12.75 7.12 -0.57
CA ARG A 808 -11.73 8.01 0.02
C ARG A 808 -10.53 8.14 -0.92
N LEU A 809 -10.01 7.02 -1.41
CA LEU A 809 -8.82 6.99 -2.27
C LEU A 809 -9.03 7.81 -3.56
N LYS A 810 -10.13 7.55 -4.27
CA LYS A 810 -10.45 8.23 -5.53
C LYS A 810 -10.68 9.73 -5.36
N LYS A 811 -11.44 10.13 -4.34
CA LYS A 811 -11.69 11.56 -4.04
C LYS A 811 -10.44 12.28 -3.53
N LEU A 812 -9.52 11.59 -2.86
CA LEU A 812 -8.24 12.18 -2.47
C LEU A 812 -7.40 12.50 -3.70
N ALA A 813 -7.24 11.54 -4.62
CA ALA A 813 -6.50 11.75 -5.85
C ALA A 813 -7.10 12.90 -6.69
N ASP A 814 -8.42 12.90 -6.87
CA ASP A 814 -9.16 13.94 -7.60
C ASP A 814 -8.97 15.32 -6.95
N ARG A 815 -9.12 15.43 -5.63
CA ARG A 815 -8.92 16.68 -4.89
C ARG A 815 -7.52 17.27 -5.08
N ILE A 816 -6.50 16.42 -5.08
CA ILE A 816 -5.11 16.84 -5.33
C ILE A 816 -4.96 17.30 -6.78
N ILE A 817 -5.50 16.57 -7.76
CA ILE A 817 -5.41 16.92 -9.19
C ILE A 817 -6.14 18.23 -9.50
N MET A 818 -7.36 18.41 -9.00
CA MET A 818 -8.12 19.65 -9.19
C MET A 818 -7.36 20.86 -8.63
N GLU A 819 -6.77 20.72 -7.44
CA GLU A 819 -5.93 21.77 -6.85
C GLU A 819 -4.64 22.00 -7.64
N ALA A 820 -4.00 20.95 -8.16
CA ALA A 820 -2.84 21.07 -9.04
C ALA A 820 -3.19 21.82 -10.32
N LEU A 821 -4.36 21.57 -10.91
CA LEU A 821 -4.86 22.28 -12.10
C LEU A 821 -5.36 23.70 -11.80
N GLY A 822 -5.38 24.11 -10.52
CA GLY A 822 -5.83 25.44 -10.11
C GLY A 822 -7.34 25.59 -9.95
N TYR A 823 -8.09 24.49 -9.88
CA TYR A 823 -9.53 24.47 -9.65
C TYR A 823 -9.88 24.38 -8.16
N VAL A 824 -10.88 25.15 -7.76
CA VAL A 824 -11.43 25.14 -6.39
C VAL A 824 -12.94 24.93 -6.45
N TYR A 825 -13.43 24.01 -5.62
CA TYR A 825 -14.87 23.82 -5.43
C TYR A 825 -15.41 24.95 -4.54
N ALA A 826 -15.98 25.97 -5.16
CA ALA A 826 -16.50 27.16 -4.51
C ALA A 826 -18.01 27.04 -4.32
N LEU A 827 -18.49 27.37 -3.12
CA LEU A 827 -19.92 27.47 -2.84
C LEU A 827 -20.38 28.88 -3.19
N ASP A 828 -21.35 28.95 -4.07
CA ASP A 828 -22.19 30.10 -4.31
C ASP A 828 -23.60 29.80 -3.81
N GLU A 829 -24.29 30.79 -3.22
CA GLU A 829 -25.65 30.58 -2.70
C GLU A 829 -26.65 30.18 -3.80
N ARG A 830 -26.33 30.47 -5.07
CA ARG A 830 -27.16 30.19 -6.24
C ARG A 830 -26.93 28.80 -6.84
N GLY A 831 -25.67 28.40 -7.06
CA GLY A 831 -25.29 27.15 -7.73
C GLY A 831 -25.06 25.95 -6.81
N LYS A 832 -25.06 26.14 -5.47
CA LYS A 832 -24.86 25.08 -4.47
C LYS A 832 -23.52 24.34 -4.60
N GLY A 833 -22.52 24.97 -5.24
CA GLY A 833 -21.16 24.44 -5.34
C GLY A 833 -20.76 24.03 -6.76
N LYS A 834 -19.74 24.71 -7.31
CA LYS A 834 -19.17 24.43 -8.63
C LYS A 834 -17.63 24.47 -8.59
N TRP A 835 -16.98 23.67 -9.44
CA TRP A 835 -15.55 23.81 -9.73
C TRP A 835 -15.29 25.07 -10.56
N VAL A 836 -14.34 25.90 -10.11
CA VAL A 836 -13.94 27.14 -10.77
C VAL A 836 -12.43 27.18 -10.87
N ALA A 837 -11.89 27.44 -12.06
CA ALA A 837 -10.48 27.72 -12.27
C ALA A 837 -10.13 29.07 -11.61
N LYS A 838 -9.31 29.03 -10.56
CA LYS A 838 -8.93 30.21 -9.77
C LYS A 838 -7.45 30.55 -9.85
N TYR A 839 -6.62 29.57 -10.20
CA TYR A 839 -5.17 29.68 -10.23
C TYR A 839 -4.61 29.11 -11.53
N PRO A 840 -3.43 29.55 -11.96
CA PRO A 840 -2.65 28.83 -12.96
C PRO A 840 -2.32 27.41 -12.46
N PRO A 841 -2.21 26.43 -13.37
CA PRO A 841 -1.94 25.04 -13.01
C PRO A 841 -0.47 24.81 -12.64
N CYS A 842 -0.22 23.71 -11.95
CA CYS A 842 1.10 23.14 -11.69
C CYS A 842 1.37 22.01 -12.67
N GLN A 843 2.52 22.02 -13.35
CA GLN A 843 2.91 20.95 -14.26
C GLN A 843 3.36 19.68 -13.53
N LEU A 844 3.85 19.81 -12.29
CA LEU A 844 4.35 18.71 -11.46
C LEU A 844 3.70 18.69 -10.08
N ILE A 845 3.22 17.52 -9.68
CA ILE A 845 2.85 17.17 -8.31
C ILE A 845 4.02 16.42 -7.68
N LEU A 846 4.55 16.93 -6.56
CA LEU A 846 5.72 16.38 -5.86
C LEU A 846 5.32 15.77 -4.51
N LEU A 847 5.27 14.45 -4.45
CA LEU A 847 4.97 13.68 -3.24
C LEU A 847 6.24 13.37 -2.45
N GLU A 848 6.06 12.95 -1.20
CA GLU A 848 7.13 12.31 -0.42
C GLU A 848 7.44 10.88 -0.92
N GLU A 849 8.73 10.56 -1.01
CA GLU A 849 9.21 9.21 -1.30
C GLU A 849 9.02 8.30 -0.08
N LEU A 850 7.91 7.55 -0.08
CA LEU A 850 7.51 6.62 0.97
C LEU A 850 7.43 5.16 0.50
N SER A 851 8.11 4.79 -0.60
CA SER A 851 8.12 3.40 -1.06
C SER A 851 8.73 2.44 -0.05
N GLU A 852 9.64 2.93 0.80
CA GLU A 852 10.27 2.15 1.87
C GLU A 852 9.38 2.06 3.12
N TYR A 853 8.43 3.01 3.32
CA TYR A 853 7.55 3.05 4.49
C TYR A 853 6.39 2.04 4.38
N GLN A 854 6.72 0.75 4.41
CA GLN A 854 5.82 -0.38 4.24
C GLN A 854 5.39 -1.01 5.58
N PHE A 855 4.42 -1.93 5.51
CA PHE A 855 4.11 -2.81 6.64
C PHE A 855 5.34 -3.64 6.99
N ASN A 856 5.73 -3.63 8.27
CA ASN A 856 6.94 -4.31 8.69
C ASN A 856 6.75 -5.01 10.03
N ASN A 857 7.37 -6.17 10.25
CA ASN A 857 7.13 -6.92 11.49
C ASN A 857 7.73 -6.19 12.70
N ASP A 858 8.83 -5.47 12.48
CA ASP A 858 9.52 -4.67 13.47
C ASP A 858 8.78 -3.38 13.84
N ARG A 859 7.89 -2.88 12.99
CA ARG A 859 6.93 -1.83 13.38
C ARG A 859 5.89 -2.40 14.34
N PRO A 860 5.45 -1.62 15.34
CA PRO A 860 4.39 -2.08 16.22
C PRO A 860 3.09 -2.29 15.42
N PRO A 861 2.25 -3.28 15.79
CA PRO A 861 1.01 -3.58 15.06
C PRO A 861 0.08 -2.38 14.88
N SER A 862 0.13 -1.42 15.82
CA SER A 862 -0.65 -0.18 15.78
C SER A 862 -0.19 0.79 14.69
N GLU A 863 1.11 0.85 14.39
CA GLU A 863 1.68 1.64 13.29
C GLU A 863 1.40 0.98 11.94
N ASN A 864 1.59 -0.35 11.83
CA ASN A 864 1.20 -1.09 10.63
C ASN A 864 -0.30 -0.95 10.31
N ASN A 865 -1.15 -0.94 11.33
CA ASN A 865 -2.58 -0.72 11.14
C ASN A 865 -2.89 0.68 10.60
N GLN A 866 -2.15 1.70 11.04
CA GLN A 866 -2.28 3.08 10.53
C GLN A 866 -1.81 3.17 9.08
N LEU A 867 -0.67 2.59 8.73
CA LEU A 867 -0.20 2.50 7.35
C LEU A 867 -1.25 1.84 6.43
N MET A 868 -1.96 0.83 6.94
CA MET A 868 -2.91 0.05 6.13
C MET A 868 -4.19 0.85 5.88
N GLN A 869 -4.56 1.67 6.85
CA GLN A 869 -5.65 2.64 6.71
C GLN A 869 -5.24 3.81 5.81
N TRP A 870 -3.98 4.26 5.89
CA TRP A 870 -3.47 5.34 5.07
C TRP A 870 -3.43 4.98 3.60
N SER A 871 -2.92 3.78 3.28
CA SER A 871 -2.79 3.27 1.91
C SER A 871 -2.09 4.26 0.95
N HIS A 872 -1.03 4.93 1.41
CA HIS A 872 -0.34 6.00 0.68
C HIS A 872 0.16 5.56 -0.70
N ARG A 873 0.61 4.30 -0.87
CA ARG A 873 0.97 3.74 -2.18
C ARG A 873 -0.25 3.61 -3.11
N GLY A 874 -1.42 3.30 -2.56
CA GLY A 874 -2.67 3.36 -3.29
C GLY A 874 -2.95 4.77 -3.81
N VAL A 875 -2.77 5.78 -2.95
CA VAL A 875 -2.94 7.20 -3.34
C VAL A 875 -1.99 7.59 -4.46
N PHE A 876 -0.70 7.21 -4.37
CA PHE A 876 0.29 7.46 -5.42
C PHE A 876 -0.10 6.85 -6.77
N GLN A 877 -0.53 5.58 -6.79
CA GLN A 877 -0.95 4.91 -8.02
C GLN A 877 -2.22 5.51 -8.60
N GLU A 878 -3.20 5.85 -7.76
CA GLU A 878 -4.43 6.49 -8.19
C GLU A 878 -4.17 7.89 -8.76
N LEU A 879 -3.22 8.65 -8.16
CA LEU A 879 -2.77 9.93 -8.70
C LEU A 879 -2.15 9.79 -10.09
N ILE A 880 -1.24 8.84 -10.30
CA ILE A 880 -0.64 8.60 -11.63
C ILE A 880 -1.75 8.29 -12.67
N ASN A 881 -2.71 7.44 -12.29
CA ASN A 881 -3.81 7.06 -13.19
C ASN A 881 -4.70 8.25 -13.57
N GLN A 882 -5.08 9.08 -12.60
CA GLN A 882 -5.98 10.21 -12.85
C GLN A 882 -5.25 11.41 -13.50
N ALA A 883 -3.96 11.61 -13.20
CA ALA A 883 -3.13 12.68 -13.74
C ALA A 883 -2.90 12.56 -15.26
N GLN A 884 -2.88 11.33 -15.78
CA GLN A 884 -2.48 11.03 -17.16
C GLN A 884 -3.27 11.82 -18.22
N VAL A 885 -4.58 12.05 -18.02
CA VAL A 885 -5.42 12.76 -19.00
C VAL A 885 -5.17 14.27 -19.00
N HIS A 886 -4.68 14.82 -17.89
CA HIS A 886 -4.46 16.25 -17.68
C HIS A 886 -2.99 16.66 -17.91
N ASP A 887 -2.17 15.77 -18.49
CA ASP A 887 -0.75 16.01 -18.75
C ASP A 887 0.09 16.35 -17.48
N LEU A 888 -0.44 16.06 -16.29
CA LEU A 888 0.24 16.32 -15.03
C LEU A 888 1.31 15.27 -14.75
N LEU A 889 2.51 15.73 -14.39
CA LEU A 889 3.56 14.86 -13.90
C LEU A 889 3.36 14.59 -12.41
N VAL A 890 3.58 13.35 -11.98
CA VAL A 890 3.59 12.97 -10.56
C VAL A 890 4.96 12.39 -10.25
N GLY A 891 5.70 13.06 -9.36
CA GLY A 891 7.02 12.64 -8.93
C GLY A 891 7.14 12.55 -7.42
N THR A 892 8.19 11.91 -6.93
CA THR A 892 8.51 11.82 -5.49
C THR A 892 9.82 12.54 -5.16
N MET A 893 9.93 13.05 -3.93
CA MET A 893 11.15 13.61 -3.39
C MET A 893 11.58 12.88 -2.12
N TYR A 894 12.89 12.71 -1.94
CA TYR A 894 13.44 12.05 -0.76
C TYR A 894 12.95 12.72 0.53
N ALA A 895 12.25 11.99 1.39
CA ALA A 895 11.45 12.55 2.48
C ALA A 895 12.06 12.40 3.88
N ALA A 896 13.21 11.73 4.03
CA ALA A 896 13.79 11.54 5.37
C ALA A 896 14.04 12.90 6.05
N PHE A 897 13.57 13.04 7.29
CA PHE A 897 13.61 14.28 8.08
C PHE A 897 12.83 15.49 7.52
N SER A 898 11.99 15.35 6.49
CA SER A 898 11.17 16.47 5.95
C SER A 898 10.28 17.13 7.03
N SER A 899 9.78 16.32 7.96
CA SER A 899 8.95 16.75 9.09
C SER A 899 9.73 17.13 10.36
N ARG A 900 11.07 17.15 10.31
CA ARG A 900 11.95 17.37 11.47
C ARG A 900 12.90 18.55 11.32
N PHE A 901 12.95 19.15 10.14
CA PHE A 901 13.73 20.34 9.84
C PHE A 901 12.78 21.42 9.33
N ASP A 902 13.11 22.66 9.60
CA ASP A 902 12.37 23.82 9.17
C ASP A 902 12.66 24.11 7.70
N ALA A 903 11.61 24.22 6.88
CA ALA A 903 11.77 24.48 5.46
C ALA A 903 12.35 25.86 5.18
N ARG A 904 12.10 26.85 6.05
CA ARG A 904 12.49 28.25 5.84
C ARG A 904 13.92 28.52 6.32
N THR A 905 14.27 28.05 7.51
CA THR A 905 15.55 28.32 8.17
C THR A 905 16.57 27.21 7.97
N GLY A 906 16.11 25.97 7.76
CA GLY A 906 16.96 24.79 7.79
C GLY A 906 17.25 24.27 9.20
N ALA A 907 16.74 24.89 10.27
CA ALA A 907 16.99 24.45 11.64
C ALA A 907 16.22 23.15 11.97
N PRO A 908 16.80 22.20 12.73
CA PRO A 908 16.05 21.06 13.25
C PRO A 908 15.00 21.51 14.28
N GLY A 909 13.93 20.73 14.45
CA GLY A 909 12.84 21.08 15.36
C GLY A 909 12.00 19.90 15.85
N ILE A 910 10.94 20.21 16.60
CA ILE A 910 10.07 19.24 17.26
C ILE A 910 8.61 19.50 16.90
N ARG A 911 7.87 18.43 16.62
CA ARG A 911 6.41 18.47 16.49
C ARG A 911 5.75 18.65 17.86
N CYS A 912 5.02 19.74 18.02
CA CYS A 912 4.31 20.16 19.22
C CYS A 912 2.79 20.18 18.99
N ARG A 913 2.04 20.12 20.08
CA ARG A 913 0.60 20.41 20.13
C ARG A 913 0.39 21.72 20.89
N ARG A 914 -0.81 22.28 20.78
CA ARG A 914 -1.24 23.39 21.63
C ARG A 914 -2.27 22.92 22.65
N VAL A 915 -2.20 23.46 23.86
CA VAL A 915 -3.20 23.23 24.90
C VAL A 915 -4.56 23.75 24.40
N PRO A 916 -5.59 22.89 24.32
CA PRO A 916 -6.90 23.33 23.89
C PRO A 916 -7.58 24.11 25.01
N ALA A 917 -8.22 25.24 24.69
CA ALA A 917 -8.89 26.11 25.66
C ALA A 917 -9.92 25.40 26.55
N ARG A 918 -10.51 24.30 26.06
CA ARG A 918 -11.44 23.45 26.82
C ARG A 918 -10.86 22.86 28.12
N CYS A 919 -9.53 22.74 28.22
CA CYS A 919 -8.87 22.24 29.42
C CYS A 919 -8.45 23.36 30.39
N THR A 920 -8.52 24.61 29.96
CA THR A 920 -8.03 25.78 30.72
C THR A 920 -9.14 26.76 31.08
N GLN A 921 -10.35 26.59 30.53
CA GLN A 921 -11.53 27.34 30.96
C GLN A 921 -11.84 27.07 32.43
N GLU A 922 -12.10 28.13 33.20
CA GLU A 922 -12.40 28.02 34.63
C GLU A 922 -13.74 27.31 34.88
N HIS A 923 -14.71 27.54 33.99
CA HIS A 923 -16.02 26.92 34.07
C HIS A 923 -16.05 25.56 33.34
N ASN A 924 -16.18 24.48 34.11
CA ASN A 924 -16.30 23.10 33.62
C ASN A 924 -15.15 22.69 32.66
N PRO A 925 -13.89 22.66 33.13
CA PRO A 925 -12.78 22.21 32.31
C PRO A 925 -12.97 20.75 31.88
N GLU A 926 -12.75 20.47 30.60
CA GLU A 926 -12.70 19.11 30.10
C GLU A 926 -11.40 18.41 30.56
N PRO A 927 -11.43 17.09 30.82
CA PRO A 927 -10.24 16.33 31.18
C PRO A 927 -9.09 16.49 30.18
N PHE A 928 -7.87 16.48 30.71
CA PHE A 928 -6.66 16.56 29.90
C PHE A 928 -6.56 15.39 28.91
N PRO A 929 -6.22 15.66 27.63
CA PRO A 929 -5.94 14.61 26.67
C PRO A 929 -4.75 13.74 27.08
N TRP A 930 -4.68 12.52 26.54
CA TRP A 930 -3.62 11.56 26.85
C TRP A 930 -2.18 12.11 26.69
N TRP A 931 -1.95 12.96 25.69
CA TRP A 931 -0.63 13.53 25.40
C TRP A 931 -0.26 14.61 26.41
N LEU A 932 -1.26 15.36 26.90
CA LEU A 932 -1.06 16.39 27.91
C LEU A 932 -0.77 15.75 29.27
N ASN A 933 -1.54 14.72 29.64
CA ASN A 933 -1.27 13.93 30.86
C ASN A 933 0.14 13.35 30.86
N LYS A 934 0.61 12.79 29.73
CA LYS A 934 1.98 12.25 29.66
C LYS A 934 3.04 13.32 29.89
N PHE A 935 2.90 14.47 29.25
CA PHE A 935 3.85 15.57 29.40
C PHE A 935 3.86 16.14 30.82
N VAL A 936 2.69 16.31 31.42
CA VAL A 936 2.53 16.76 32.82
C VAL A 936 3.18 15.77 33.78
N VAL A 937 2.98 14.46 33.59
CA VAL A 937 3.60 13.40 34.41
C VAL A 937 5.12 13.34 34.22
N GLU A 938 5.61 13.47 32.99
CA GLU A 938 7.05 13.42 32.69
C GLU A 938 7.83 14.56 33.36
N HIS A 939 7.21 15.74 33.46
CA HIS A 939 7.84 16.95 34.01
C HIS A 939 7.30 17.39 35.37
N THR A 940 6.43 16.58 36.00
CA THR A 940 5.77 16.84 37.29
C THR A 940 5.16 18.25 37.36
N LEU A 941 4.28 18.55 36.43
CA LEU A 941 3.66 19.87 36.26
C LEU A 941 2.23 19.95 36.81
N ASP A 942 1.83 19.02 37.69
CA ASP A 942 0.45 18.90 38.18
C ASP A 942 -0.06 20.17 38.88
N ALA A 943 0.83 20.91 39.55
CA ALA A 943 0.52 22.16 40.23
C ALA A 943 0.71 23.42 39.35
N CYS A 944 1.12 23.27 38.09
CA CYS A 944 1.43 24.40 37.21
C CYS A 944 0.22 24.77 36.34
N PRO A 945 -0.26 26.03 36.35
CA PRO A 945 -1.37 26.43 35.51
C PRO A 945 -0.96 26.51 34.03
N LEU A 946 -1.57 25.65 33.22
CA LEU A 946 -1.47 25.69 31.75
C LEU A 946 -2.40 26.76 31.18
N ARG A 947 -1.97 27.45 30.13
CA ARG A 947 -2.75 28.45 29.40
C ARG A 947 -3.23 27.89 28.07
N ALA A 948 -4.31 28.47 27.55
CA ALA A 948 -4.75 28.16 26.18
C ALA A 948 -3.61 28.47 25.20
N ASP A 949 -3.46 27.61 24.18
CA ASP A 949 -2.42 27.72 23.15
C ASP A 949 -0.95 27.55 23.62
N ASP A 950 -0.70 27.16 24.87
CA ASP A 950 0.65 26.76 25.31
C ASP A 950 1.16 25.62 24.42
N LEU A 951 2.42 25.73 23.98
CA LEU A 951 3.10 24.70 23.19
C LEU A 951 3.53 23.54 24.09
N ILE A 952 3.14 22.33 23.69
CA ILE A 952 3.49 21.09 24.36
C ILE A 952 4.27 20.21 23.37
N PRO A 953 5.58 20.01 23.58
CA PRO A 953 6.40 19.15 22.72
C PRO A 953 6.00 17.69 22.93
N THR A 954 5.45 17.07 21.89
CA THR A 954 4.95 15.68 21.96
C THR A 954 5.69 14.75 21.01
N GLY A 955 6.46 15.31 20.06
CA GLY A 955 7.12 14.60 18.98
C GLY A 955 6.19 14.15 17.85
N GLU A 956 4.87 14.37 17.94
CA GLU A 956 3.86 13.87 16.99
C GLU A 956 2.71 14.87 16.67
N GLY A 957 2.81 16.10 17.17
CA GLY A 957 1.80 17.13 16.95
C GLY A 957 1.69 17.69 15.52
N GLU A 958 0.69 18.56 15.32
CA GLU A 958 0.37 19.26 14.05
C GLU A 958 1.12 20.58 13.88
N ILE A 959 1.86 21.04 14.89
CA ILE A 959 2.64 22.27 14.83
C ILE A 959 4.11 21.90 14.91
N PHE A 960 4.91 22.35 13.96
CA PHE A 960 6.36 22.20 13.99
C PHE A 960 6.98 23.46 14.59
N VAL A 961 7.92 23.25 15.51
CA VAL A 961 8.62 24.32 16.24
C VAL A 961 10.11 24.12 16.07
N SER A 962 10.81 25.15 15.59
CA SER A 962 12.28 25.19 15.51
C SER A 962 12.83 26.44 16.20
N PRO A 963 14.05 26.40 16.74
CA PRO A 963 14.72 27.62 17.18
C PRO A 963 15.01 28.50 15.96
N PHE A 964 14.68 29.79 16.05
CA PHE A 964 14.87 30.74 14.95
C PHE A 964 16.22 31.47 15.03
N SER A 965 16.75 31.63 16.24
CA SER A 965 18.04 32.24 16.50
C SER A 965 18.73 31.60 17.71
N ALA A 966 19.87 32.15 18.12
CA ALA A 966 20.56 31.75 19.34
C ALA A 966 19.77 32.14 20.62
N GLU A 967 18.82 33.09 20.54
CA GLU A 967 18.01 33.54 21.67
C GLU A 967 17.12 32.41 22.22
N GLU A 968 17.06 32.24 23.54
CA GLU A 968 16.27 31.19 24.19
C GLU A 968 14.77 31.57 24.13
N GLY A 969 13.93 30.68 23.61
CA GLY A 969 12.50 30.93 23.42
C GLY A 969 12.10 31.58 22.10
N ASP A 970 13.05 31.98 21.26
CA ASP A 970 12.78 32.50 19.92
C ASP A 970 12.47 31.34 18.96
N PHE A 971 11.17 31.13 18.70
CA PHE A 971 10.65 29.98 17.98
C PHE A 971 9.98 30.37 16.66
N HIS A 972 10.36 29.68 15.59
CA HIS A 972 9.56 29.63 14.38
C HIS A 972 8.51 28.52 14.51
N GLN A 973 7.24 28.88 14.28
CA GLN A 973 6.09 27.97 14.40
C GLN A 973 5.33 27.89 13.08
N ILE A 974 5.11 26.68 12.58
CA ILE A 974 4.39 26.43 11.31
C ILE A 974 3.59 25.13 11.41
N HIS A 975 2.53 24.98 10.61
CA HIS A 975 1.84 23.69 10.51
C HIS A 975 2.81 22.61 10.02
N ALA A 976 2.92 21.51 10.76
CA ALA A 976 3.98 20.53 10.57
C ALA A 976 3.95 19.88 9.17
N ASP A 977 2.75 19.56 8.68
CA ASP A 977 2.59 18.92 7.37
C ASP A 977 2.80 19.93 6.21
N LEU A 978 2.54 21.23 6.43
CA LEU A 978 2.87 22.26 5.42
C LEU A 978 4.38 22.55 5.40
N ASN A 979 5.04 22.51 6.56
CA ASN A 979 6.49 22.55 6.65
C ASN A 979 7.14 21.37 5.93
N ALA A 980 6.58 20.17 6.09
CA ALA A 980 7.05 18.98 5.38
C ALA A 980 6.86 19.13 3.86
N ALA A 981 5.70 19.59 3.40
CA ALA A 981 5.46 19.89 1.99
C ALA A 981 6.43 20.95 1.44
N GLN A 982 6.72 22.01 2.20
CA GLN A 982 7.70 23.04 1.82
C GLN A 982 9.14 22.50 1.81
N ASN A 983 9.49 21.57 2.69
CA ASN A 983 10.77 20.88 2.65
C ASN A 983 10.95 20.09 1.34
N LEU A 984 9.91 19.40 0.85
CA LEU A 984 10.00 18.70 -0.43
C LEU A 984 10.33 19.68 -1.58
N GLN A 985 9.74 20.88 -1.56
CA GLN A 985 10.04 21.95 -2.51
C GLN A 985 11.48 22.45 -2.39
N GLN A 986 11.92 22.78 -1.17
CA GLN A 986 13.29 23.20 -0.91
C GLN A 986 14.29 22.20 -1.49
N ARG A 987 14.04 20.91 -1.27
CA ARG A 987 14.89 19.80 -1.71
C ARG A 987 14.93 19.64 -3.22
N LEU A 988 13.81 19.88 -3.90
CA LEU A 988 13.72 19.83 -5.36
C LEU A 988 14.63 20.89 -5.98
N TRP A 989 14.51 22.14 -5.53
CA TRP A 989 15.21 23.29 -6.11
C TRP A 989 16.69 23.37 -5.72
N SER A 990 17.08 22.75 -4.60
CA SER A 990 18.48 22.71 -4.16
C SER A 990 19.25 21.47 -4.61
N ASP A 991 18.59 20.50 -5.28
CA ASP A 991 19.13 19.16 -5.50
C ASP A 991 19.66 18.60 -4.17
N PHE A 992 18.79 18.42 -3.18
CA PHE A 992 19.18 17.96 -1.84
C PHE A 992 19.69 16.51 -1.84
N ASP A 993 20.70 16.24 -1.01
CA ASP A 993 21.13 14.89 -0.65
C ASP A 993 21.18 14.77 0.87
N ILE A 994 20.84 13.58 1.40
CA ILE A 994 20.86 13.33 2.84
C ILE A 994 22.24 13.58 3.47
N SER A 995 23.31 13.40 2.69
CA SER A 995 24.69 13.65 3.12
C SER A 995 24.98 15.12 3.50
N GLN A 996 24.08 16.06 3.20
CA GLN A 996 24.21 17.45 3.64
C GLN A 996 23.85 17.64 5.12
N ILE A 997 23.02 16.75 5.69
CA ILE A 997 22.49 16.88 7.06
C ILE A 997 22.73 15.64 7.93
N ARG A 998 22.99 14.47 7.33
CA ARG A 998 23.23 13.21 8.04
C ARG A 998 24.30 12.40 7.33
N LEU A 999 25.33 12.02 8.06
CA LEU A 999 26.39 11.11 7.63
C LEU A 999 26.48 9.91 8.55
N ARG A 1000 26.68 8.72 7.97
CA ARG A 1000 27.03 7.53 8.73
C ARG A 1000 28.51 7.26 8.53
N CYS A 1001 29.22 7.05 9.62
CA CYS A 1001 30.66 6.86 9.62
C CYS A 1001 31.05 5.60 10.38
N ASP A 1002 32.20 5.03 10.06
CA ASP A 1002 32.84 3.98 10.85
C ASP A 1002 34.16 4.50 11.41
N TRP A 1003 34.53 4.09 12.63
CA TRP A 1003 35.85 4.41 13.15
C TRP A 1003 36.95 3.65 12.39
N GLY A 1004 38.05 4.34 12.17
CA GLY A 1004 39.26 3.76 11.61
C GLY A 1004 40.45 4.70 11.80
N GLU A 1005 41.65 4.13 11.69
CA GLU A 1005 42.87 4.92 11.78
C GLU A 1005 43.18 5.58 10.43
N VAL A 1006 43.40 6.90 10.46
CA VAL A 1006 43.93 7.68 9.34
C VAL A 1006 44.95 8.66 9.91
N ASP A 1007 46.17 8.63 9.36
CA ASP A 1007 47.32 9.42 9.84
C ASP A 1007 47.63 9.22 11.33
N GLY A 1008 47.49 7.99 11.83
CA GLY A 1008 47.81 7.64 13.22
C GLY A 1008 46.79 8.10 14.27
N GLU A 1009 45.71 8.77 13.84
CA GLU A 1009 44.61 9.16 14.72
C GLU A 1009 43.34 8.35 14.44
N LEU A 1010 42.59 8.05 15.50
CA LEU A 1010 41.28 7.43 15.39
C LEU A 1010 40.27 8.47 14.89
N VAL A 1011 39.73 8.26 13.69
CA VAL A 1011 38.79 9.17 13.04
C VAL A 1011 37.55 8.41 12.57
N LEU A 1012 36.49 9.16 12.32
CA LEU A 1012 35.30 8.67 11.65
C LEU A 1012 35.45 8.77 10.14
N ILE A 1013 35.36 7.63 9.46
CA ILE A 1013 35.42 7.49 8.01
C ILE A 1013 33.98 7.37 7.48
N PRO A 1014 33.50 8.30 6.64
CA PRO A 1014 32.12 8.26 6.15
C PRO A 1014 31.86 7.06 5.23
N ARG A 1015 30.72 6.40 5.42
CA ARG A 1015 30.20 5.38 4.51
C ARG A 1015 29.75 6.02 3.21
N LEU A 1016 30.41 5.67 2.10
CA LEU A 1016 30.16 6.24 0.78
C LEU A 1016 28.92 5.60 0.12
N THR A 1017 27.74 6.05 0.54
CA THR A 1017 26.44 5.52 0.06
C THR A 1017 25.92 6.37 -1.11
N GLY A 1018 26.17 5.90 -2.33
CA GLY A 1018 25.78 6.61 -3.54
C GLY A 1018 26.79 7.67 -3.98
N LYS A 1019 26.61 8.15 -5.22
CA LYS A 1019 27.60 9.00 -5.90
C LYS A 1019 27.80 10.36 -5.20
N ARG A 1020 26.73 11.00 -4.73
CA ARG A 1020 26.80 12.35 -4.13
C ARG A 1020 27.56 12.38 -2.81
N THR A 1021 27.35 11.38 -1.96
CA THR A 1021 28.15 11.23 -0.73
C THR A 1021 29.63 11.01 -1.08
N ALA A 1022 29.94 10.21 -2.10
CA ALA A 1022 31.30 10.00 -2.56
C ALA A 1022 31.94 11.29 -3.11
N ASP A 1023 31.21 12.05 -3.90
CA ASP A 1023 31.68 13.31 -4.49
C ASP A 1023 32.02 14.36 -3.41
N SER A 1024 31.28 14.38 -2.29
CA SER A 1024 31.50 15.36 -1.21
C SER A 1024 32.44 14.91 -0.08
N TYR A 1025 32.48 13.61 0.23
CA TYR A 1025 33.13 13.11 1.46
C TYR A 1025 34.15 11.99 1.26
N SER A 1026 34.38 11.51 0.03
CA SER A 1026 35.36 10.41 -0.19
C SER A 1026 36.81 10.77 0.18
N ASN A 1027 37.17 12.04 0.06
CA ASN A 1027 38.47 12.58 0.46
C ASN A 1027 38.50 13.14 1.89
N LYS A 1028 37.41 12.96 2.66
CA LYS A 1028 37.25 13.53 3.99
C LYS A 1028 37.11 12.45 5.06
N VAL A 1029 37.58 12.78 6.25
CA VAL A 1029 37.36 12.04 7.51
C VAL A 1029 36.97 13.03 8.60
N PHE A 1030 36.44 12.53 9.72
CA PHE A 1030 35.94 13.36 10.80
C PHE A 1030 36.67 13.06 12.11
N TYR A 1031 37.32 14.06 12.69
CA TYR A 1031 37.99 13.93 13.99
C TYR A 1031 37.16 14.58 15.09
N THR A 1032 37.42 14.25 16.35
CA THR A 1032 36.75 14.82 17.51
C THR A 1032 37.69 14.95 18.70
N ASN A 1033 37.43 15.92 19.56
CA ASN A 1033 38.12 16.09 20.85
C ASN A 1033 37.26 15.65 22.04
N THR A 1034 35.94 15.49 21.85
CA THR A 1034 34.98 15.27 22.94
C THR A 1034 34.07 14.05 22.71
N GLY A 1035 34.10 13.46 21.51
CA GLY A 1035 33.16 12.43 21.10
C GLY A 1035 31.78 12.96 20.69
N VAL A 1036 31.51 14.25 20.84
CA VAL A 1036 30.19 14.86 20.56
C VAL A 1036 30.22 15.65 19.25
N THR A 1037 31.14 16.62 19.15
CA THR A 1037 31.29 17.49 17.98
C THR A 1037 32.46 17.00 17.13
N TYR A 1038 32.23 16.92 15.83
CA TYR A 1038 33.14 16.37 14.84
C TYR A 1038 33.46 17.42 13.77
N TYR A 1039 34.70 17.38 13.29
CA TYR A 1039 35.23 18.32 12.31
C TYR A 1039 35.88 17.58 11.15
N GLU A 1040 35.78 18.15 9.95
CA GLU A 1040 36.30 17.55 8.72
C GLU A 1040 37.83 17.66 8.63
N ARG A 1041 38.48 16.64 8.06
CA ARG A 1041 39.91 16.62 7.70
C ARG A 1041 40.09 16.00 6.32
N GLU A 1042 40.97 16.58 5.50
CA GLU A 1042 41.18 16.21 4.10
C GLU A 1042 42.23 15.10 3.91
N ARG A 1043 42.00 13.95 4.57
CA ARG A 1043 42.93 12.81 4.56
C ARG A 1043 42.27 11.48 4.16
N GLY A 1044 41.02 11.54 3.69
CA GLY A 1044 40.36 10.37 3.13
C GLY A 1044 41.12 9.87 1.91
N LYS A 1045 41.51 8.59 1.89
CA LYS A 1045 42.01 7.96 0.66
C LYS A 1045 40.88 7.99 -0.36
N LYS A 1046 41.12 8.50 -1.58
CA LYS A 1046 40.19 8.43 -2.73
C LYS A 1046 39.87 6.97 -3.09
N ARG A 1047 39.08 6.30 -2.25
CA ARG A 1047 38.61 4.93 -2.48
C ARG A 1047 37.37 5.05 -3.35
N ARG A 1048 37.52 4.74 -4.64
CA ARG A 1048 36.43 4.66 -5.63
C ARG A 1048 35.48 3.49 -5.41
N LYS A 1049 35.71 2.61 -4.43
CA LYS A 1049 34.80 1.49 -4.14
C LYS A 1049 33.54 2.02 -3.47
N VAL A 1050 32.56 2.35 -4.30
CA VAL A 1050 31.16 2.45 -3.89
C VAL A 1050 30.79 1.09 -3.32
N PHE A 1051 30.45 1.04 -2.03
CA PHE A 1051 29.85 -0.18 -1.49
C PHE A 1051 28.53 -0.39 -2.23
N ALA A 1052 28.45 -1.46 -3.02
CA ALA A 1052 27.16 -1.93 -3.51
C ALA A 1052 26.36 -2.30 -2.25
N GLN A 1053 25.35 -1.49 -1.94
CA GLN A 1053 24.37 -1.85 -0.93
C GLN A 1053 23.80 -3.20 -1.37
N GLU A 1054 23.98 -4.24 -0.55
CA GLU A 1054 23.07 -5.36 -0.62
C GLU A 1054 21.66 -4.77 -0.50
N LYS A 1055 20.73 -5.22 -1.35
CA LYS A 1055 19.31 -4.84 -1.25
C LYS A 1055 18.74 -5.47 0.02
N LEU A 1056 19.22 -4.98 1.15
CA LEU A 1056 18.66 -5.20 2.46
C LEU A 1056 17.35 -4.41 2.49
N SER A 1057 16.30 -5.05 2.96
CA SER A 1057 15.05 -4.36 3.31
C SER A 1057 15.33 -3.23 4.31
N GLU A 1058 14.48 -2.21 4.38
CA GLU A 1058 14.59 -1.15 5.42
C GLU A 1058 14.71 -1.78 6.82
N GLU A 1059 14.02 -2.90 7.05
CA GLU A 1059 14.07 -3.74 8.26
C GLU A 1059 15.51 -4.20 8.58
N GLU A 1060 16.18 -4.79 7.60
CA GLU A 1060 17.54 -5.29 7.74
C GLU A 1060 18.56 -4.15 7.78
N ALA A 1061 18.34 -3.11 6.99
CA ALA A 1061 19.19 -1.93 6.96
C ALA A 1061 19.09 -1.14 8.27
N GLU A 1062 17.89 -0.95 8.84
CA GLU A 1062 17.62 -0.25 10.10
C GLU A 1062 18.09 -1.08 11.30
N LEU A 1063 17.83 -2.41 11.33
CA LEU A 1063 18.42 -3.29 12.33
C LEU A 1063 19.96 -3.31 12.25
N LEU A 1064 20.54 -3.29 11.04
CA LEU A 1064 21.99 -3.11 10.86
C LEU A 1064 22.43 -1.68 11.18
N VAL A 1065 21.55 -0.68 11.08
CA VAL A 1065 21.79 0.70 11.53
C VAL A 1065 21.94 0.72 13.04
N GLU A 1066 20.91 0.29 13.76
CA GLU A 1066 20.88 0.18 15.21
C GLU A 1066 21.99 -0.74 15.72
N ALA A 1067 22.23 -1.86 15.02
CA ALA A 1067 23.33 -2.77 15.32
C ALA A 1067 24.69 -2.08 15.19
N ASP A 1068 25.03 -1.49 14.04
CA ASP A 1068 26.35 -0.88 13.94
C ASP A 1068 26.46 0.43 14.73
N GLU A 1069 25.36 1.11 15.09
CA GLU A 1069 25.34 2.25 16.03
C GLU A 1069 25.62 1.79 17.47
N ALA A 1070 25.17 0.58 17.85
CA ALA A 1070 25.46 -0.03 19.15
C ALA A 1070 26.87 -0.60 19.23
N ARG A 1071 27.47 -0.98 18.08
CA ARG A 1071 28.91 -1.18 18.00
C ARG A 1071 29.56 0.18 18.20
N GLU A 1072 30.62 0.25 19.01
CA GLU A 1072 31.51 1.41 19.02
C GLU A 1072 32.06 1.76 17.62
N LYS A 1073 31.83 0.91 16.60
CA LYS A 1073 32.33 1.03 15.24
C LYS A 1073 31.58 2.04 14.37
N SER A 1074 30.25 2.20 14.43
CA SER A 1074 29.57 3.15 13.55
C SER A 1074 28.90 4.29 14.30
N VAL A 1075 29.09 5.51 13.82
CA VAL A 1075 28.54 6.73 14.42
C VAL A 1075 27.77 7.48 13.36
N VAL A 1076 26.55 7.92 13.70
CA VAL A 1076 25.78 8.84 12.86
C VAL A 1076 26.00 10.27 13.31
N LEU A 1077 26.47 11.08 12.37
CA LEU A 1077 26.67 12.51 12.52
C LEU A 1077 25.49 13.25 11.89
N MET A 1078 24.91 14.19 12.62
CA MET A 1078 23.87 15.10 12.19
C MET A 1078 24.44 16.52 12.07
N ARG A 1079 23.86 17.34 11.22
CA ARG A 1079 24.25 18.73 11.02
C ARG A 1079 23.04 19.64 10.96
N ASP A 1080 23.14 20.81 11.58
CA ASP A 1080 22.18 21.90 11.42
C ASP A 1080 22.65 22.84 10.30
N PRO A 1081 22.00 22.85 9.12
CA PRO A 1081 22.40 23.73 8.02
C PRO A 1081 22.10 25.22 8.29
N SER A 1082 21.28 25.55 9.29
CA SER A 1082 21.03 26.95 9.70
C SER A 1082 22.14 27.53 10.58
N GLY A 1083 22.95 26.67 11.20
CA GLY A 1083 24.00 27.09 12.13
C GLY A 1083 23.52 27.45 13.55
N ILE A 1084 22.27 27.19 13.91
CA ILE A 1084 21.70 27.58 15.21
C ILE A 1084 22.07 26.57 16.31
N ILE A 1085 21.93 25.28 16.03
CA ILE A 1085 22.30 24.18 16.92
C ILE A 1085 23.76 23.82 16.70
N ASN A 1086 24.55 23.86 17.78
CA ASN A 1086 25.98 23.54 17.79
C ASN A 1086 26.78 24.24 16.68
N ARG A 1087 26.38 25.47 16.30
CA ARG A 1087 26.98 26.27 15.22
C ARG A 1087 27.00 25.55 13.86
N GLY A 1088 26.13 24.57 13.64
CA GLY A 1088 26.07 23.78 12.41
C GLY A 1088 27.25 22.81 12.23
N ASN A 1089 27.97 22.48 13.31
CA ASN A 1089 29.00 21.45 13.28
C ASN A 1089 28.38 20.04 13.24
N TRP A 1090 29.14 19.09 12.70
CA TRP A 1090 28.75 17.69 12.73
C TRP A 1090 28.69 17.19 14.18
N THR A 1091 27.54 16.68 14.59
CA THR A 1091 27.27 16.29 15.98
C THR A 1091 26.74 14.87 16.01
N ARG A 1092 27.17 14.07 16.99
CA ARG A 1092 26.61 12.73 17.18
C ARG A 1092 25.08 12.81 17.33
N GLN A 1093 24.35 11.91 16.65
CA GLN A 1093 22.89 11.98 16.51
C GLN A 1093 22.15 12.11 17.85
N LYS A 1094 22.58 11.39 18.89
CA LYS A 1094 21.96 11.39 20.22
C LYS A 1094 22.01 12.79 20.85
N GLU A 1095 23.21 13.38 20.91
CA GLU A 1095 23.44 14.69 21.50
C GLU A 1095 22.85 15.81 20.63
N PHE A 1096 22.86 15.65 19.30
CA PHE A 1096 22.21 16.61 18.40
C PHE A 1096 20.73 16.81 18.74
N TRP A 1097 19.96 15.72 18.83
CA TRP A 1097 18.53 15.80 19.13
C TRP A 1097 18.25 16.20 20.59
N SER A 1098 19.15 15.91 21.53
CA SER A 1098 18.99 16.40 22.91
C SER A 1098 19.21 17.91 23.02
N MET A 1099 20.15 18.48 22.26
CA MET A 1099 20.33 19.94 22.16
C MET A 1099 19.09 20.63 21.58
N VAL A 1100 18.48 20.04 20.54
CA VAL A 1100 17.21 20.52 19.97
C VAL A 1100 16.10 20.46 21.03
N ASN A 1101 16.01 19.35 21.77
CA ASN A 1101 15.03 19.17 22.84
C ASN A 1101 15.20 20.17 23.97
N GLN A 1102 16.43 20.41 24.41
CA GLN A 1102 16.75 21.37 25.46
C GLN A 1102 16.30 22.79 25.10
N ARG A 1103 16.55 23.22 23.85
CA ARG A 1103 16.18 24.58 23.41
C ARG A 1103 14.67 24.79 23.26
N ILE A 1104 13.90 23.74 23.00
CA ILE A 1104 12.44 23.83 22.82
C ILE A 1104 11.71 23.37 24.09
N GLU A 1105 11.76 22.08 24.40
CA GLU A 1105 11.08 21.49 25.57
C GLU A 1105 11.64 22.04 26.87
N GLY A 1106 12.96 22.07 27.01
CA GLY A 1106 13.62 22.58 28.21
C GLY A 1106 13.20 24.02 28.53
N TYR A 1107 13.12 24.88 27.51
CA TYR A 1107 12.64 26.26 27.67
C TYR A 1107 11.15 26.31 28.06
N LEU A 1108 10.29 25.60 27.33
CA LEU A 1108 8.83 25.63 27.56
C LEU A 1108 8.49 25.13 28.99
N VAL A 1109 9.15 24.06 29.44
CA VAL A 1109 8.96 23.51 30.80
C VAL A 1109 9.40 24.52 31.86
N LYS A 1110 10.57 25.16 31.70
CA LYS A 1110 11.04 26.22 32.63
C LYS A 1110 10.02 27.36 32.72
N GLN A 1111 9.47 27.80 31.59
CA GLN A 1111 8.49 28.88 31.54
C GLN A 1111 7.14 28.49 32.15
N ILE A 1112 6.72 27.22 32.09
CA ILE A 1112 5.50 26.75 32.74
C ILE A 1112 5.70 26.69 34.26
N ARG A 1113 6.86 26.19 34.73
CA ARG A 1113 7.19 26.08 36.15
C ARG A 1113 7.25 27.42 36.88
N SER A 1114 7.58 28.52 36.18
CA SER A 1114 7.60 29.86 36.79
C SER A 1114 6.21 30.46 37.05
N ARG A 1115 5.13 29.80 36.61
CA ARG A 1115 3.75 30.30 36.76
C ARG A 1115 3.06 29.83 38.05
N VAL A 1116 3.75 29.07 38.90
CA VAL A 1116 3.21 28.68 40.20
C VAL A 1116 2.98 29.95 41.03
N PRO A 1117 1.78 30.19 41.57
CA PRO A 1117 1.54 31.34 42.44
C PRO A 1117 2.48 31.25 43.65
N LEU A 1118 3.29 32.30 43.88
CA LEU A 1118 3.93 32.48 45.18
C LEU A 1118 2.80 32.61 46.20
N GLN A 1119 2.67 31.63 47.11
CA GLN A 1119 1.87 31.86 48.32
C GLN A 1119 2.52 33.03 49.06
N ASP A 1120 1.74 34.07 49.30
CA ASP A 1120 2.14 35.22 50.11
C ASP A 1120 2.75 34.72 51.43
N SER A 1121 4.07 34.85 51.56
CA SER A 1121 4.73 34.97 52.85
C SER A 1121 4.36 36.33 53.42
N ALA A 1122 3.13 36.45 53.93
CA ALA A 1122 2.74 37.58 54.74
C ALA A 1122 3.57 37.58 56.03
N CYS A 1123 4.24 38.70 56.26
CA CYS A 1123 5.03 39.04 57.41
C CYS A 1123 4.25 38.87 58.72
N GLU A 1124 4.80 38.12 59.67
CA GLU A 1124 4.69 38.45 61.10
C GLU A 1124 6.10 38.34 61.71
N ASN A 1125 6.81 39.47 61.63
CA ASN A 1125 7.86 39.81 62.58
C ASN A 1125 7.15 40.41 63.79
N THR A 1126 7.02 39.66 64.88
CA THR A 1126 6.81 40.20 66.21
C THR A 1126 7.87 39.61 67.11
N GLY A 1127 8.96 40.37 67.29
CA GLY A 1127 9.81 40.24 68.46
C GLY A 1127 9.09 40.83 69.67
N ASP A 1128 9.06 40.07 70.75
CA ASP A 1128 9.36 40.48 72.13
C ASP A 1128 8.91 39.38 73.10
N ILE A 1129 9.85 38.49 73.44
CA ILE A 1129 10.29 37.99 74.77
C ILE A 1129 11.26 36.83 74.54
#